data_AF-K0JMR2-F1
#
_entry.id   AF-K0JMR2-F1
#
_cell.length_a   1.000
_cell.length_b   1.000
_cell.length_c   1.000
_cell.angle_alpha   90.00
_cell.angle_beta   90.00
_cell.angle_gamma   90.00
#
_symmetry.space_group_name_H-M   'P 1'
#
loop_
_entity.id
_entity.type
_entity.pdbx_description
1 polymer ?
#
loop_
_entity_poly.entity_id
_entity_poly.type
_entity_poly.pdbx_seq_one_letter_code
_entity_poly.pdbx_strand_id
1 'polypeptide(L)'
;MAQKYNLAEQENILESGNELAAIAAAQINYHVMGYYPITPSTQIAEYLDEMKANGRHTVCMIPGDGEHGAAGICYGATTAGGRVFNATSANGLLFAMEQLPVQAGTRFPMVLNVVNRTVSGPLDIKCDQSDIMMALNTGWIIIMAHTTQMVYDFNIFALKIAEKAKLPIIVSSDGFFTSHQKKKIHLFKNDKDVQDFLGKYTPEVTSVEPTKNPVTIGPYMNEDELTGSKLQLSQALEDSRAIIAEVFEEFASLSGRKYSPIETHNMEGAEVALMLCGSAYETGTLAVDEMRKANPNLKIGAFAITQIRPFPEKELQKLLANVKVVVVGDRQDTYSGMGGNMSTEIRAALKNDPNNKSSIVSRVYGLGGTEFTLDKAKELFELGLKELAKAGSVEKHSYLEQYMGDPNVKMKPIHEPLTLESQKSGITVTMNEQTHKLDVKVPPLRELTGKAYRYAQGHGACNGCGIFSGINTFMKGIEGSVVLLVHTGCSMVVTTGYPYSSYRTTYVHNLFQNGAATLSGIVEMYHERKRRGEIDGPEDPTFIMVTGDGGHDIGMGPSIGAAIRNHKMIILEYDNEGYMNTGNQLSFSTPLGHRTSTSNVGKAEVGKQFGHKDVAQIFNGCHIPYIATGCEAYPLDLVKKAAKAQWYANNVGTAFVKLLITCPLNWKTPDDMGKDIIKAAVDCCFFPLYEVEQGITTITNMVADDKKQPVTEWLKLMGKTKHLLKHQDILDKFQADVDNRWARLKAMHESPVL
;
A
#
# COMPACT_ATOMS: atom_id res chain seq x y z
N MET A 1 41.70 7.66 21.24
CA MET A 1 41.36 7.66 22.68
C MET A 1 40.27 6.63 22.89
N ALA A 2 40.60 5.49 23.52
CA ALA A 2 39.64 4.43 23.82
C ALA A 2 39.01 4.70 25.19
N GLN A 3 37.88 5.41 25.20
CA GLN A 3 36.98 5.34 26.35
C GLN A 3 36.22 4.01 26.18
N LYS A 4 36.36 3.11 27.16
CA LYS A 4 35.76 1.78 27.19
C LYS A 4 34.23 1.95 27.27
N TYR A 5 33.56 1.96 26.12
CA TYR A 5 32.11 1.84 26.07
C TYR A 5 31.69 0.51 26.72
N ASN A 6 30.66 0.53 27.57
CA ASN A 6 30.08 -0.69 28.14
C ASN A 6 29.09 -1.26 27.12
N LEU A 7 29.64 -1.90 26.09
CA LEU A 7 28.87 -2.36 24.95
C LEU A 7 27.89 -3.46 25.36
N ALA A 8 26.63 -3.34 24.93
CA ALA A 8 25.67 -4.42 25.04
C ALA A 8 26.13 -5.62 24.21
N GLU A 9 25.74 -6.83 24.64
CA GLU A 9 26.08 -8.06 23.93
C GLU A 9 25.38 -8.09 22.57
N GLN A 10 26.15 -8.40 21.53
CA GLN A 10 25.67 -8.38 20.15
C GLN A 10 26.00 -9.67 19.42
N GLU A 11 25.14 -10.06 18.50
CA GLU A 11 25.34 -11.21 17.63
C GLU A 11 25.26 -10.83 16.15
N ASN A 12 25.86 -11.66 15.30
CA ASN A 12 25.85 -11.45 13.87
C ASN A 12 24.73 -12.28 13.23
N ILE A 13 23.81 -11.61 12.54
CA ILE A 13 22.76 -12.27 11.75
C ILE A 13 22.77 -11.75 10.30
N LEU A 14 22.04 -12.42 9.41
CA LEU A 14 21.92 -12.05 8.01
C LEU A 14 20.44 -11.76 7.68
N GLU A 15 20.06 -10.49 7.73
CA GLU A 15 18.66 -10.08 7.56
C GLU A 15 18.52 -8.84 6.66
N SER A 16 17.30 -8.66 6.15
CA SER A 16 16.89 -7.52 5.32
C SER A 16 16.45 -6.32 6.16
N GLY A 17 16.34 -5.14 5.55
CA GLY A 17 15.84 -3.95 6.24
C GLY A 17 14.43 -4.11 6.82
N ASN A 18 13.51 -4.76 6.10
CA ASN A 18 12.15 -5.00 6.58
C ASN A 18 12.12 -5.94 7.80
N GLU A 19 12.91 -7.03 7.75
CA GLU A 19 13.09 -7.95 8.88
C GLU A 19 13.63 -7.18 10.10
N LEU A 20 14.62 -6.31 9.89
CA LEU A 20 15.26 -5.55 10.97
C LEU A 20 14.36 -4.49 11.59
N ALA A 21 13.50 -3.83 10.81
CA ALA A 21 12.49 -2.93 11.35
C ALA A 21 11.48 -3.69 12.24
N ALA A 22 11.04 -4.88 11.80
CA ALA A 22 10.15 -5.73 12.57
C ALA A 22 10.83 -6.28 13.84
N ILE A 23 12.09 -6.74 13.74
CA ILE A 23 12.87 -7.23 14.89
C ILE A 23 13.05 -6.12 15.91
N ALA A 24 13.45 -4.91 15.49
CA ALA A 24 13.54 -3.76 16.39
C ALA A 24 12.19 -3.51 17.08
N ALA A 25 11.07 -3.51 16.35
CA ALA A 25 9.75 -3.34 16.93
C ALA A 25 9.37 -4.43 17.96
N ALA A 26 9.75 -5.68 17.71
CA ALA A 26 9.56 -6.79 18.64
C ALA A 26 10.42 -6.65 19.92
N GLN A 27 11.69 -6.25 19.79
CA GLN A 27 12.60 -6.05 20.93
C GLN A 27 12.17 -4.88 21.82
N ILE A 28 11.72 -3.78 21.19
CA ILE A 28 11.10 -2.65 21.87
C ILE A 28 9.80 -3.07 22.58
N ASN A 29 9.10 -4.07 22.01
CA ASN A 29 7.77 -4.50 22.40
C ASN A 29 6.79 -3.33 22.47
N TYR A 30 6.62 -2.65 21.33
CA TYR A 30 5.61 -1.59 21.16
C TYR A 30 4.23 -2.02 21.69
N HIS A 31 3.43 -1.05 22.10
CA HIS A 31 2.10 -1.36 22.64
C HIS A 31 1.10 -1.64 21.52
N VAL A 32 1.09 -0.80 20.47
CA VAL A 32 0.11 -0.87 19.37
C VAL A 32 0.79 -0.63 18.02
N MET A 33 0.34 -1.36 17.00
CA MET A 33 0.60 -1.08 15.59
C MET A 33 -0.73 -1.01 14.83
N GLY A 34 -1.05 0.18 14.32
CA GLY A 34 -2.01 0.32 13.22
C GLY A 34 -1.30 0.03 11.91
N TYR A 35 -1.85 -0.83 11.07
CA TYR A 35 -1.20 -1.21 9.81
C TYR A 35 -2.17 -1.33 8.64
N TYR A 36 -1.67 -1.03 7.45
CA TYR A 36 -2.29 -1.39 6.19
C TYR A 36 -1.18 -1.74 5.18
N PRO A 37 -1.31 -2.83 4.42
CA PRO A 37 -0.21 -3.35 3.64
C PRO A 37 -0.06 -2.67 2.27
N ILE A 38 1.17 -2.25 2.00
CA ILE A 38 1.58 -1.71 0.71
C ILE A 38 3.03 -2.13 0.41
N THR A 39 3.27 -2.72 -0.76
CA THR A 39 4.63 -3.07 -1.19
C THR A 39 5.46 -1.79 -1.34
N PRO A 40 6.73 -1.74 -0.90
CA PRO A 40 7.54 -2.80 -0.27
C PRO A 40 7.51 -2.88 1.27
N SER A 41 6.79 -2.02 1.98
CA SER A 41 6.76 -2.00 3.46
C SER A 41 5.94 -3.12 4.10
N THR A 42 5.07 -3.79 3.34
CA THR A 42 4.19 -4.86 3.83
C THR A 42 4.87 -5.90 4.73
N GLN A 43 6.07 -6.34 4.39
CA GLN A 43 6.78 -7.39 5.12
C GLN A 43 7.06 -7.04 6.59
N ILE A 44 7.15 -5.75 6.93
CA ILE A 44 7.37 -5.32 8.31
C ILE A 44 6.23 -5.82 9.21
N ALA A 45 4.97 -5.66 8.77
CA ALA A 45 3.81 -6.15 9.50
C ALA A 45 3.75 -7.68 9.50
N GLU A 46 4.12 -8.33 8.39
CA GLU A 46 4.10 -9.79 8.29
C GLU A 46 5.08 -10.46 9.26
N TYR A 47 6.33 -9.98 9.30
CA TYR A 47 7.32 -10.52 10.22
C TYR A 47 6.98 -10.22 11.68
N LEU A 48 6.40 -9.05 11.97
CA LEU A 48 5.94 -8.73 13.31
C LEU A 48 4.79 -9.67 13.74
N ASP A 49 3.79 -9.89 12.89
CA ASP A 49 2.71 -10.83 13.16
C ASP A 49 3.22 -12.27 13.34
N GLU A 50 4.15 -12.71 12.49
CA GLU A 50 4.79 -14.04 12.63
C GLU A 50 5.51 -14.19 13.98
N MET A 51 6.29 -13.17 14.38
CA MET A 51 6.97 -13.16 15.68
C MET A 51 5.98 -13.18 16.84
N LYS A 52 4.87 -12.44 16.74
CA LYS A 52 3.77 -12.45 17.71
C LYS A 52 3.15 -13.83 17.85
N ALA A 53 2.77 -14.45 16.74
CA ALA A 53 2.18 -15.79 16.72
C ALA A 53 3.10 -16.83 17.38
N ASN A 54 4.42 -16.65 17.25
CA ASN A 54 5.45 -17.47 17.89
C ASN A 54 5.73 -17.12 19.37
N GLY A 55 5.07 -16.08 19.91
CA GLY A 55 5.16 -15.66 21.30
C GLY A 55 6.36 -14.77 21.61
N ARG A 56 6.95 -14.11 20.61
CA ARG A 56 8.18 -13.31 20.79
C ARG A 56 7.93 -11.94 21.41
N HIS A 57 6.73 -11.38 21.23
CA HIS A 57 6.29 -10.09 21.78
C HIS A 57 4.76 -10.06 21.94
N THR A 58 4.22 -8.96 22.48
CA THR A 58 2.79 -8.80 22.79
C THR A 58 2.12 -7.62 22.09
N VAL A 59 2.82 -6.93 21.17
CA VAL A 59 2.30 -5.81 20.37
C VAL A 59 0.86 -6.08 19.86
N CYS A 60 -0.06 -5.16 20.15
CA CYS A 60 -1.42 -5.22 19.63
C CYS A 60 -1.46 -4.68 18.20
N MET A 61 -1.64 -5.58 17.23
CA MET A 61 -1.74 -5.23 15.81
C MET A 61 -3.21 -5.06 15.42
N ILE A 62 -3.54 -3.90 14.85
CA ILE A 62 -4.91 -3.56 14.44
C ILE A 62 -4.89 -3.23 12.94
N PRO A 63 -5.57 -4.02 12.09
CA PRO A 63 -5.68 -3.73 10.66
C PRO A 63 -6.56 -2.50 10.44
N GLY A 64 -6.04 -1.50 9.74
CA GLY A 64 -6.84 -0.39 9.21
C GLY A 64 -7.67 -0.83 7.99
N ASP A 65 -8.67 -0.03 7.63
CA ASP A 65 -9.38 -0.13 6.36
C ASP A 65 -8.55 0.41 5.17
N GLY A 66 -7.58 1.27 5.48
CA GLY A 66 -6.59 1.84 4.57
C GLY A 66 -5.46 2.49 5.36
N GLU A 67 -4.46 3.08 4.69
CA GLU A 67 -3.35 3.77 5.36
C GLU A 67 -3.81 5.00 6.16
N HIS A 68 -4.89 5.68 5.73
CA HIS A 68 -5.51 6.77 6.49
C HIS A 68 -6.05 6.27 7.85
N GLY A 69 -6.84 5.19 7.86
CA GLY A 69 -7.33 4.56 9.07
C GLY A 69 -6.22 3.96 9.94
N ALA A 70 -5.19 3.36 9.33
CA ALA A 70 -4.02 2.85 10.06
C ALA A 70 -3.26 3.97 10.78
N ALA A 71 -3.06 5.12 10.13
CA ALA A 71 -2.49 6.30 10.77
C ALA A 71 -3.39 6.86 11.89
N GLY A 72 -4.72 6.85 11.70
CA GLY A 72 -5.69 7.25 12.72
C GLY A 72 -5.69 6.34 13.96
N ILE A 73 -5.60 5.02 13.77
CA ILE A 73 -5.43 4.04 14.86
C ILE A 73 -4.16 4.34 15.67
N CYS A 74 -3.05 4.58 14.97
CA CYS A 74 -1.79 4.95 15.60
C CYS A 74 -1.89 6.26 16.39
N TYR A 75 -2.59 7.26 15.85
CA TYR A 75 -2.83 8.52 16.55
C TYR A 75 -3.65 8.31 17.82
N GLY A 76 -4.78 7.61 17.74
CA GLY A 76 -5.59 7.27 18.91
C GLY A 76 -4.78 6.55 20.00
N ALA A 77 -3.96 5.57 19.62
CA ALA A 77 -3.12 4.82 20.54
C ALA A 77 -2.07 5.68 21.27
N THR A 78 -1.43 6.64 20.58
CA THR A 78 -0.47 7.54 21.25
C THR A 78 -1.18 8.56 22.14
N THR A 79 -2.37 9.05 21.78
CA THR A 79 -3.15 9.93 22.68
C THR A 79 -3.51 9.22 23.98
N ALA A 80 -3.69 7.89 23.96
CA ALA A 80 -3.92 7.08 25.14
C ALA A 80 -2.64 6.79 25.97
N GLY A 81 -1.48 7.26 25.50
CA GLY A 81 -0.18 7.07 26.17
C GLY A 81 0.59 5.83 25.70
N GLY A 82 0.24 5.24 24.55
CA GLY A 82 0.92 4.07 24.00
C GLY A 82 2.21 4.42 23.24
N ARG A 83 3.20 3.52 23.28
CA ARG A 83 4.30 3.47 22.30
C ARG A 83 3.75 2.85 21.03
N VAL A 84 3.85 3.56 19.91
CA VAL A 84 3.18 3.20 18.65
C VAL A 84 4.17 3.06 17.50
N PHE A 85 3.93 2.02 16.69
CA PHE A 85 4.70 1.68 15.49
C PHE A 85 3.77 1.64 14.27
N ASN A 86 4.25 2.09 13.11
CA ASN A 86 3.52 2.05 11.84
C ASN A 86 4.52 1.85 10.68
N ALA A 87 4.07 1.35 9.53
CA ALA A 87 4.86 1.19 8.32
C ALA A 87 4.00 1.47 7.08
N THR A 88 4.57 2.21 6.12
CA THR A 88 3.90 2.52 4.84
C THR A 88 4.90 2.83 3.72
N SER A 89 4.39 3.08 2.52
CA SER A 89 5.14 3.42 1.30
C SER A 89 4.27 4.23 0.34
N ALA A 90 4.86 5.04 -0.56
CA ALA A 90 4.22 5.58 -1.75
C ALA A 90 2.78 6.12 -1.57
N ASN A 91 1.85 5.64 -2.39
CA ASN A 91 0.45 6.05 -2.37
C ASN A 91 -0.22 5.84 -1.00
N GLY A 92 0.27 4.90 -0.20
CA GLY A 92 -0.19 4.69 1.18
C GLY A 92 0.21 5.84 2.08
N LEU A 93 1.46 6.32 1.99
CA LEU A 93 1.90 7.53 2.69
C LEU A 93 1.07 8.75 2.27
N LEU A 94 0.81 8.90 0.97
CA LEU A 94 -0.02 10.00 0.46
C LEU A 94 -1.46 9.92 0.98
N PHE A 95 -2.03 8.72 1.10
CA PHE A 95 -3.36 8.54 1.65
C PHE A 95 -3.41 8.79 3.16
N ALA A 96 -2.34 8.47 3.89
CA ALA A 96 -2.16 8.82 5.30
C ALA A 96 -1.80 10.29 5.54
N MET A 97 -1.39 11.04 4.51
CA MET A 97 -0.75 12.37 4.63
C MET A 97 -1.61 13.37 5.41
N GLU A 98 -2.94 13.29 5.31
CA GLU A 98 -3.85 14.18 6.07
C GLU A 98 -3.65 14.05 7.59
N GLN A 99 -3.32 12.86 8.09
CA GLN A 99 -3.10 12.61 9.52
C GLN A 99 -1.77 13.20 10.01
N LEU A 100 -0.73 13.22 9.18
CA LEU A 100 0.64 13.56 9.61
C LEU A 100 0.74 14.99 10.21
N PRO A 101 0.24 16.05 9.57
CA PRO A 101 0.25 17.40 10.16
C PRO A 101 -0.55 17.52 11.46
N VAL A 102 -1.62 16.73 11.63
CA VAL A 102 -2.41 16.69 12.87
C VAL A 102 -1.60 16.03 13.97
N GLN A 103 -0.97 14.89 13.68
CA GLN A 103 -0.15 14.12 14.62
C GLN A 103 1.07 14.94 15.10
N ALA A 104 1.75 15.65 14.21
CA ALA A 104 2.85 16.54 14.59
C ALA A 104 2.37 17.79 15.33
N GLY A 105 1.29 18.43 14.84
CA GLY A 105 0.73 19.64 15.46
C GLY A 105 0.24 19.44 16.88
N THR A 106 -0.16 18.22 17.24
CA THR A 106 -0.60 17.84 18.59
C THR A 106 0.51 17.26 19.46
N ARG A 107 1.74 17.13 18.94
CA ARG A 107 2.96 16.80 19.69
C ARG A 107 2.96 15.43 20.39
N PHE A 108 2.30 14.44 19.79
CA PHE A 108 2.33 13.07 20.31
C PHE A 108 3.47 12.24 19.67
N PRO A 109 4.26 11.52 20.47
CA PRO A 109 5.36 10.70 19.95
C PRO A 109 4.83 9.41 19.31
N MET A 110 5.35 9.08 18.13
CA MET A 110 5.14 7.80 17.43
C MET A 110 6.24 7.59 16.38
N VAL A 111 6.43 6.33 15.97
CA VAL A 111 7.41 5.97 14.92
C VAL A 111 6.69 5.46 13.68
N LEU A 112 6.92 6.12 12.55
CA LEU A 112 6.45 5.70 11.23
C LEU A 112 7.63 5.24 10.38
N ASN A 113 7.61 4.00 9.90
CA ASN A 113 8.56 3.52 8.92
C ASN A 113 8.04 3.85 7.51
N VAL A 114 8.85 4.55 6.72
CA VAL A 114 8.56 4.81 5.30
C VAL A 114 9.57 4.06 4.46
N VAL A 115 9.12 3.01 3.77
CA VAL A 115 9.97 2.31 2.82
C VAL A 115 9.72 2.91 1.43
N ASN A 116 10.69 3.69 0.96
CA ASN A 116 10.53 4.61 -0.15
C ASN A 116 10.24 3.89 -1.47
N ARG A 117 9.19 4.36 -2.15
CA ARG A 117 8.68 3.82 -3.40
C ARG A 117 8.12 4.94 -4.27
N THR A 118 8.19 4.75 -5.59
CA THR A 118 7.54 5.59 -6.60
C THR A 118 6.06 5.81 -6.32
N VAL A 119 5.67 7.08 -6.21
CA VAL A 119 4.27 7.51 -6.19
C VAL A 119 3.67 7.27 -7.58
N SER A 120 2.58 6.49 -7.62
CA SER A 120 1.99 6.00 -8.87
C SER A 120 1.44 7.12 -9.77
N GLY A 121 1.75 7.03 -11.06
CA GLY A 121 1.16 7.79 -12.17
C GLY A 121 1.97 7.71 -13.47
N PRO A 122 2.23 6.51 -14.05
CA PRO A 122 1.59 5.20 -13.85
C PRO A 122 2.13 4.38 -12.65
N LEU A 123 1.47 3.27 -12.28
CA LEU A 123 1.84 2.46 -11.12
C LEU A 123 3.22 1.81 -11.29
N ASP A 124 4.11 2.11 -10.35
CA ASP A 124 5.36 1.41 -10.14
C ASP A 124 5.47 1.01 -8.66
N ILE A 125 6.00 -0.18 -8.40
CA ILE A 125 6.25 -0.67 -7.05
C ILE A 125 7.67 -0.36 -6.57
N LYS A 126 8.57 0.01 -7.48
CA LYS A 126 10.01 0.11 -7.26
C LYS A 126 10.41 1.42 -6.57
N CYS A 127 11.69 1.50 -6.23
CA CYS A 127 12.23 2.56 -5.41
C CYS A 127 12.38 3.87 -6.17
N ASP A 128 11.84 4.92 -5.60
CA ASP A 128 12.41 6.26 -5.65
C ASP A 128 12.02 6.95 -4.33
N GLN A 129 12.29 8.24 -4.16
CA GLN A 129 11.98 8.98 -2.93
C GLN A 129 10.85 9.99 -3.10
N SER A 130 10.03 9.85 -4.16
CA SER A 130 8.88 10.75 -4.42
C SER A 130 7.89 10.82 -3.26
N ASP A 131 7.78 9.76 -2.46
CA ASP A 131 6.87 9.70 -1.32
C ASP A 131 7.36 10.53 -0.12
N ILE A 132 8.54 10.25 0.41
CA ILE A 132 9.09 10.95 1.57
C ILE A 132 9.31 12.44 1.30
N MET A 133 9.62 12.80 0.05
CA MET A 133 9.76 14.20 -0.34
C MET A 133 8.44 14.97 -0.24
N MET A 134 7.27 14.32 -0.36
CA MET A 134 5.98 14.96 -0.07
C MET A 134 5.72 15.15 1.42
N ALA A 135 6.36 14.36 2.30
CA ALA A 135 6.18 14.45 3.75
C ALA A 135 7.07 15.51 4.44
N LEU A 136 7.97 16.18 3.70
CA LEU A 136 8.94 17.14 4.25
C LEU A 136 8.34 18.29 5.06
N ASN A 137 7.08 18.65 4.78
CA ASN A 137 6.38 19.81 5.36
C ASN A 137 5.31 19.41 6.38
N THR A 138 5.34 18.17 6.86
CA THR A 138 4.32 17.65 7.80
C THR A 138 4.59 18.01 9.26
N GLY A 139 5.77 18.54 9.59
CA GLY A 139 6.17 18.83 10.96
C GLY A 139 6.79 17.64 11.72
N TRP A 140 7.06 16.53 11.02
CA TRP A 140 7.72 15.35 11.58
C TRP A 140 9.24 15.48 11.58
N ILE A 141 9.89 14.84 12.54
CA ILE A 141 11.33 14.54 12.44
C ILE A 141 11.48 13.45 11.37
N ILE A 142 12.48 13.56 10.50
CA ILE A 142 12.70 12.61 9.41
C ILE A 142 14.17 12.21 9.38
N ILE A 143 14.43 10.93 9.59
CA ILE A 143 15.75 10.32 9.45
C ILE A 143 15.71 9.22 8.38
N MET A 144 16.79 9.06 7.63
CA MET A 144 16.90 8.13 6.50
C MET A 144 18.10 7.20 6.66
N ALA A 145 17.80 5.91 6.70
CA ALA A 145 18.78 4.84 6.70
C ALA A 145 19.21 4.49 5.27
N HIS A 146 20.51 4.52 5.00
CA HIS A 146 21.07 4.06 3.72
C HIS A 146 21.66 2.64 3.77
N THR A 147 21.68 2.01 4.96
CA THR A 147 22.09 0.60 5.16
C THR A 147 21.06 -0.15 5.99
N THR A 148 21.05 -1.48 5.88
CA THR A 148 20.19 -2.34 6.71
C THR A 148 20.52 -2.24 8.20
N GLN A 149 21.81 -2.11 8.56
CA GLN A 149 22.24 -1.88 9.95
C GLN A 149 21.61 -0.60 10.51
N MET A 150 21.60 0.48 9.73
CA MET A 150 20.95 1.72 10.14
C MET A 150 19.44 1.56 10.29
N VAL A 151 18.76 0.74 9.47
CA VAL A 151 17.31 0.50 9.65
C VAL A 151 17.02 -0.07 11.03
N TYR A 152 17.82 -1.04 11.50
CA TYR A 152 17.71 -1.60 12.85
C TYR A 152 17.95 -0.54 13.92
N ASP A 153 19.08 0.16 13.84
CA ASP A 153 19.52 1.09 14.87
C ASP A 153 18.60 2.33 14.95
N PHE A 154 18.19 2.85 13.80
CA PHE A 154 17.31 4.01 13.70
C PHE A 154 15.96 3.72 14.33
N ASN A 155 15.39 2.53 14.11
CA ASN A 155 14.12 2.15 14.74
C ASN A 155 14.19 2.09 16.26
N ILE A 156 15.34 1.74 16.84
CA ILE A 156 15.55 1.71 18.28
C ILE A 156 15.59 3.13 18.85
N PHE A 157 16.50 3.97 18.36
CA PHE A 157 16.67 5.28 18.96
C PHE A 157 15.62 6.31 18.53
N ALA A 158 14.92 6.08 17.40
CA ALA A 158 13.86 6.97 16.92
C ALA A 158 12.76 7.15 17.96
N LEU A 159 12.34 6.06 18.63
CA LEU A 159 11.33 6.14 19.68
C LEU A 159 11.78 7.04 20.84
N LYS A 160 13.04 6.92 21.27
CA LYS A 160 13.59 7.75 22.34
C LYS A 160 13.65 9.22 21.95
N ILE A 161 14.04 9.52 20.70
CA ILE A 161 14.02 10.87 20.14
C ILE A 161 12.60 11.42 20.12
N ALA A 162 11.63 10.65 19.63
CA ALA A 162 10.23 11.05 19.56
C ALA A 162 9.66 11.39 20.94
N GLU A 163 9.90 10.54 21.94
CA GLU A 163 9.46 10.74 23.32
C GLU A 163 10.10 11.98 23.97
N LYS A 164 11.41 12.17 23.81
CA LYS A 164 12.12 13.35 24.35
C LYS A 164 11.68 14.66 23.67
N ALA A 165 11.51 14.64 22.34
CA ALA A 165 11.14 15.83 21.57
C ALA A 165 9.64 16.17 21.65
N LYS A 166 8.81 15.18 22.06
CA LYS A 166 7.34 15.23 21.96
C LYS A 166 6.93 15.55 20.52
N LEU A 167 7.52 14.80 19.60
CA LEU A 167 7.28 14.91 18.18
C LEU A 167 7.25 13.51 17.57
N PRO A 168 6.42 13.30 16.55
CA PRO A 168 6.48 12.06 15.80
C PRO A 168 7.71 12.03 14.87
N ILE A 169 8.19 10.82 14.56
CA ILE A 169 9.40 10.61 13.75
C ILE A 169 9.18 9.59 12.63
N ILE A 170 9.70 9.91 11.45
CA ILE A 170 9.78 9.02 10.30
C ILE A 170 11.17 8.38 10.24
N VAL A 171 11.21 7.05 10.19
CA VAL A 171 12.40 6.27 9.80
C VAL A 171 12.23 5.84 8.35
N SER A 172 12.97 6.49 7.45
CA SER A 172 12.90 6.27 6.00
C SER A 172 13.99 5.32 5.53
N SER A 173 13.73 4.50 4.52
CA SER A 173 14.75 3.69 3.82
C SER A 173 14.34 3.34 2.40
N ASP A 174 15.31 3.08 1.52
CA ASP A 174 15.01 2.79 0.11
C ASP A 174 14.32 1.42 -0.08
N GLY A 175 13.22 1.43 -0.84
CA GLY A 175 12.51 0.23 -1.29
C GLY A 175 13.40 -0.70 -2.10
N PHE A 176 13.26 -2.01 -1.89
CA PHE A 176 14.08 -3.09 -2.46
C PHE A 176 15.59 -3.02 -2.15
N PHE A 177 16.26 -1.91 -2.43
CA PHE A 177 17.70 -1.72 -2.25
C PHE A 177 18.14 -1.80 -0.79
N THR A 178 17.34 -1.29 0.16
CA THR A 178 17.63 -1.42 1.61
C THR A 178 16.63 -2.33 2.30
N SER A 179 15.34 -2.19 2.01
CA SER A 179 14.29 -2.98 2.67
C SER A 179 14.35 -4.49 2.42
N HIS A 180 14.78 -4.94 1.23
CA HIS A 180 14.79 -6.36 0.87
C HIS A 180 16.20 -6.96 0.78
N GLN A 181 17.24 -6.13 0.73
CA GLN A 181 18.61 -6.61 0.64
C GLN A 181 19.05 -7.21 1.98
N LYS A 182 19.44 -8.49 2.00
CA LYS A 182 20.03 -9.10 3.20
C LYS A 182 21.51 -8.73 3.33
N LYS A 183 21.91 -8.28 4.52
CA LYS A 183 23.33 -8.00 4.87
C LYS A 183 23.64 -8.56 6.25
N LYS A 184 24.92 -8.78 6.51
CA LYS A 184 25.38 -9.13 7.85
C LYS A 184 25.22 -7.90 8.76
N ILE A 185 24.54 -8.05 9.88
CA ILE A 185 24.28 -6.98 10.85
C ILE A 185 24.65 -7.41 12.27
N HIS A 186 24.88 -6.42 13.12
CA HIS A 186 25.09 -6.54 14.55
C HIS A 186 23.78 -6.27 15.29
N LEU A 187 23.13 -7.35 15.75
CA LEU A 187 21.89 -7.32 16.52
C LEU A 187 22.20 -7.29 18.01
N PHE A 188 21.45 -6.54 18.82
CA PHE A 188 21.48 -6.74 20.27
C PHE A 188 20.86 -8.08 20.63
N LYS A 189 21.60 -8.89 21.39
CA LYS A 189 21.19 -10.25 21.74
C LYS A 189 20.06 -10.27 22.77
N ASN A 190 20.06 -9.32 23.70
CA ASN A 190 19.05 -9.24 24.75
C ASN A 190 18.12 -8.05 24.51
N ASP A 191 16.81 -8.32 24.40
CA ASP A 191 15.80 -7.26 24.25
C ASP A 191 15.83 -6.26 25.42
N LYS A 192 16.25 -6.73 26.60
CA LYS A 192 16.39 -5.89 27.78
C LYS A 192 17.40 -4.76 27.58
N ASP A 193 18.47 -4.96 26.81
CA ASP A 193 19.44 -3.90 26.51
C ASP A 193 18.77 -2.76 25.71
N VAL A 194 17.90 -3.11 24.76
CA VAL A 194 17.08 -2.17 23.98
C VAL A 194 16.05 -1.47 24.87
N GLN A 195 15.35 -2.22 25.72
CA GLN A 195 14.30 -1.69 26.59
C GLN A 195 14.86 -0.79 27.69
N ASP A 196 16.01 -1.13 28.28
CA ASP A 196 16.70 -0.32 29.29
C ASP A 196 17.25 0.97 28.67
N PHE A 197 17.74 0.92 27.43
CA PHE A 197 18.13 2.12 26.68
C PHE A 197 16.93 3.07 26.47
N LEU A 198 15.75 2.55 26.13
CA LEU A 198 14.54 3.35 25.99
C LEU A 198 14.00 3.86 27.33
N GLY A 199 14.15 3.07 28.40
CA GLY A 199 13.59 3.36 29.71
C GLY A 199 12.05 3.32 29.74
N LYS A 200 11.51 3.76 30.88
CA LYS A 200 10.06 3.83 31.12
C LYS A 200 9.47 5.08 30.47
N TYR A 201 8.45 4.90 29.64
CA TYR A 201 7.62 6.00 29.15
C TYR A 201 6.49 6.30 30.15
N THR A 202 6.30 7.56 30.47
CA THR A 202 5.14 8.05 31.23
C THR A 202 4.57 9.24 30.47
N PRO A 203 3.38 9.14 29.87
CA PRO A 203 2.80 10.23 29.11
C PRO A 203 2.46 11.39 30.04
N GLU A 204 2.80 12.62 29.65
CA GLU A 204 2.39 13.82 30.39
C GLU A 204 0.89 14.09 30.24
N VAL A 205 0.35 13.76 29.07
CA VAL A 205 -1.05 13.94 28.70
C VAL A 205 -1.57 12.61 28.14
N THR A 206 -2.74 12.17 28.61
CA THR A 206 -3.39 10.95 28.13
C THR A 206 -4.90 11.12 28.01
N SER A 207 -5.50 10.53 26.98
CA SER A 207 -6.93 10.56 26.69
C SER A 207 -7.75 9.55 27.51
N VAL A 208 -7.12 8.68 28.30
CA VAL A 208 -7.78 7.57 29.01
C VAL A 208 -7.79 7.68 30.54
N GLU A 209 -7.55 8.87 31.09
CA GLU A 209 -7.72 9.16 32.54
C GLU A 209 -8.86 10.17 32.82
N PRO A 210 -10.11 9.90 32.37
CA PRO A 210 -11.19 10.89 32.37
C PRO A 210 -11.64 11.34 33.77
N THR A 211 -11.41 10.54 34.81
CA THR A 211 -11.79 10.87 36.20
C THR A 211 -10.68 11.55 36.99
N LYS A 212 -9.43 11.44 36.56
CA LYS A 212 -8.27 12.04 37.25
C LYS A 212 -7.83 13.35 36.61
N ASN A 213 -7.72 13.37 35.29
CA ASN A 213 -7.24 14.50 34.53
C ASN A 213 -7.88 14.51 33.12
N PRO A 214 -9.15 14.93 32.99
CA PRO A 214 -9.78 15.05 31.67
C PRO A 214 -9.08 16.15 30.85
N VAL A 215 -8.78 15.85 29.59
CA VAL A 215 -8.07 16.75 28.67
C VAL A 215 -8.80 16.87 27.33
N THR A 216 -8.63 18.00 26.66
CA THR A 216 -9.07 18.21 25.27
C THR A 216 -7.86 18.10 24.36
N ILE A 217 -7.93 17.20 23.36
CA ILE A 217 -6.86 16.99 22.38
C ILE A 217 -7.42 17.33 21.00
N GLY A 218 -6.70 18.15 20.24
CA GLY A 218 -7.12 18.63 18.91
C GLY A 218 -8.33 19.57 18.92
N PRO A 219 -8.34 20.64 19.74
CA PRO A 219 -9.44 21.60 19.73
C PRO A 219 -9.47 22.40 18.42
N TYR A 220 -10.63 22.97 18.10
CA TYR A 220 -10.73 24.06 17.13
C TYR A 220 -9.97 25.29 17.67
N MET A 221 -9.14 25.91 16.82
CA MET A 221 -8.33 27.08 17.16
C MET A 221 -8.53 28.17 16.11
N ASN A 222 -8.55 29.43 16.57
CA ASN A 222 -8.61 30.61 15.72
C ASN A 222 -7.20 31.15 15.42
N GLU A 223 -7.13 32.30 14.76
CA GLU A 223 -5.94 32.82 14.07
C GLU A 223 -4.70 32.89 14.98
N ASP A 224 -4.78 33.60 16.10
CA ASP A 224 -3.64 33.84 16.99
C ASP A 224 -3.20 32.55 17.69
N GLU A 225 -4.14 31.73 18.16
CA GLU A 225 -3.83 30.45 18.81
C GLU A 225 -3.16 29.47 17.86
N LEU A 226 -3.68 29.32 16.64
CA LEU A 226 -3.11 28.42 15.65
C LEU A 226 -1.71 28.87 15.23
N THR A 227 -1.51 30.18 15.04
CA THR A 227 -0.19 30.76 14.74
C THR A 227 0.81 30.44 15.86
N GLY A 228 0.40 30.62 17.12
CA GLY A 228 1.18 30.26 18.28
C GLY A 228 1.53 28.77 18.34
N SER A 229 0.58 27.88 18.05
CA SER A 229 0.83 26.43 17.98
C SER A 229 1.81 26.04 16.87
N LYS A 230 1.74 26.69 15.69
CA LYS A 230 2.69 26.44 14.60
C LYS A 230 4.10 26.94 14.92
N LEU A 231 4.23 28.07 15.61
CA LEU A 231 5.52 28.54 16.12
C LEU A 231 6.12 27.55 17.13
N GLN A 232 5.31 27.02 18.05
CA GLN A 232 5.75 26.01 19.00
C GLN A 232 6.20 24.71 18.32
N LEU A 233 5.49 24.26 17.28
CA LEU A 233 5.91 23.09 16.49
C LEU A 233 7.24 23.34 15.78
N SER A 234 7.42 24.52 15.17
CA SER A 234 8.67 24.91 14.52
C SER A 234 9.83 24.94 15.52
N GLN A 235 9.61 25.50 16.71
CA GLN A 235 10.63 25.54 17.76
C GLN A 235 10.96 24.12 18.26
N ALA A 236 9.96 23.26 18.45
CA ALA A 236 10.17 21.88 18.88
C ALA A 236 11.03 21.08 17.88
N LEU A 237 10.86 21.30 16.57
CA LEU A 237 11.71 20.70 15.55
C LEU A 237 13.14 21.22 15.59
N GLU A 238 13.35 22.51 15.89
CA GLU A 238 14.70 23.05 16.03
C GLU A 238 15.38 22.53 17.30
N ASP A 239 14.66 22.50 18.42
CA ASP A 239 15.12 21.97 19.71
C ASP A 239 15.46 20.46 19.62
N SER A 240 14.80 19.73 18.73
CA SER A 240 15.06 18.29 18.55
C SER A 240 16.47 18.00 18.06
N ARG A 241 17.21 18.96 17.49
CA ARG A 241 18.62 18.76 17.07
C ARG A 241 19.52 18.35 18.22
N ALA A 242 19.41 19.03 19.36
CA ALA A 242 20.22 18.73 20.55
C ALA A 242 19.86 17.35 21.11
N ILE A 243 18.56 17.03 21.11
CA ILE A 243 18.03 15.72 21.53
C ILE A 243 18.57 14.61 20.64
N ILE A 244 18.56 14.79 19.32
CA ILE A 244 19.09 13.81 18.36
C ILE A 244 20.58 13.57 18.63
N ALA A 245 21.37 14.63 18.77
CA ALA A 245 22.80 14.51 19.04
C ALA A 245 23.12 13.81 20.38
N GLU A 246 22.37 14.13 21.44
CA GLU A 246 22.48 13.46 22.75
C GLU A 246 22.19 11.96 22.61
N VAL A 247 21.07 11.61 21.98
CA VAL A 247 20.65 10.22 21.81
C VAL A 247 21.62 9.43 20.92
N PHE A 248 22.24 10.07 19.91
CA PHE A 248 23.28 9.43 19.09
C PHE A 248 24.51 9.06 19.92
N GLU A 249 24.96 9.92 20.84
CA GLU A 249 26.11 9.60 21.70
C GLU A 249 25.76 8.55 22.77
N GLU A 250 24.54 8.60 23.32
CA GLU A 250 24.03 7.54 24.20
C GLU A 250 24.00 6.20 23.47
N PHE A 251 23.50 6.18 22.22
CA PHE A 251 23.43 4.97 21.41
C PHE A 251 24.82 4.47 21.02
N ALA A 252 25.76 5.36 20.72
CA ALA A 252 27.15 5.00 20.48
C ALA A 252 27.79 4.34 21.71
N SER A 253 27.40 4.78 22.91
CA SER A 253 27.87 4.19 24.16
C SER A 253 27.35 2.78 24.41
N LEU A 254 26.14 2.50 23.93
CA LEU A 254 25.51 1.17 24.01
C LEU A 254 26.02 0.22 22.93
N SER A 255 26.14 0.71 21.69
CA SER A 255 26.30 -0.11 20.50
C SER A 255 27.72 -0.15 19.94
N GLY A 256 28.51 0.89 20.22
CA GLY A 256 29.80 1.17 19.57
C GLY A 256 29.67 1.83 18.19
N ARG A 257 28.45 2.06 17.68
CA ARG A 257 28.17 2.66 16.37
C ARG A 257 27.80 4.13 16.52
N LYS A 258 28.45 4.98 15.72
CA LYS A 258 28.23 6.44 15.71
C LYS A 258 27.44 6.83 14.49
N TYR A 259 26.53 7.78 14.66
CA TYR A 259 25.76 8.39 13.57
C TYR A 259 25.94 9.89 13.56
N SER A 260 25.82 10.46 12.37
CA SER A 260 25.88 11.90 12.12
C SER A 260 24.65 12.33 11.33
N PRO A 261 24.20 13.60 11.44
CA PRO A 261 23.18 14.15 10.54
C PRO A 261 23.55 14.10 9.04
N ILE A 262 24.86 14.07 8.77
CA ILE A 262 25.45 13.93 7.43
C ILE A 262 26.54 12.87 7.48
N GLU A 263 26.38 11.80 6.70
CA GLU A 263 27.40 10.76 6.51
C GLU A 263 28.37 11.19 5.41
N THR A 264 29.67 10.99 5.63
CA THR A 264 30.72 11.52 4.75
C THR A 264 31.76 10.47 4.43
N HIS A 265 32.23 10.46 3.19
CA HIS A 265 33.33 9.62 2.74
C HIS A 265 34.35 10.47 1.98
N ASN A 266 35.60 10.48 2.45
CA ASN A 266 36.71 11.16 1.77
C ASN A 266 36.47 12.67 1.48
N MET A 267 35.72 13.36 2.35
CA MET A 267 35.37 14.78 2.18
C MET A 267 36.50 15.75 2.58
N GLU A 268 37.46 15.32 3.39
CA GLU A 268 38.59 16.16 3.77
C GLU A 268 39.41 16.57 2.54
N GLY A 269 39.57 17.88 2.32
CA GLY A 269 40.29 18.44 1.17
C GLY A 269 39.59 18.28 -0.19
N ALA A 270 38.33 17.82 -0.24
CA ALA A 270 37.59 17.68 -1.48
C ALA A 270 37.23 19.05 -2.10
N GLU A 271 37.44 19.18 -3.42
CA GLU A 271 37.00 20.32 -4.23
C GLU A 271 35.69 20.03 -4.97
N VAL A 272 35.40 18.76 -5.24
CA VAL A 272 34.12 18.28 -5.79
C VAL A 272 33.45 17.35 -4.79
N ALA A 273 32.21 17.63 -4.41
CA ALA A 273 31.41 16.78 -3.55
C ALA A 273 30.23 16.18 -4.32
N LEU A 274 29.97 14.89 -4.12
CA LEU A 274 28.79 14.20 -4.63
C LEU A 274 27.84 13.88 -3.46
N MET A 275 26.65 14.46 -3.50
CA MET A 275 25.56 14.12 -2.60
C MET A 275 24.70 13.03 -3.25
N LEU A 276 24.44 11.94 -2.53
CA LEU A 276 23.51 10.91 -2.97
C LEU A 276 22.47 10.60 -1.89
N CYS A 277 21.23 10.43 -2.34
CA CYS A 277 20.12 10.01 -1.50
C CYS A 277 20.17 8.50 -1.22
N GLY A 278 19.96 8.13 0.06
CA GLY A 278 19.70 6.76 0.47
C GLY A 278 20.80 5.77 0.08
N SER A 279 20.38 4.57 -0.34
CA SER A 279 21.23 3.42 -0.65
C SER A 279 22.31 3.69 -1.70
N ALA A 280 22.09 4.64 -2.62
CA ALA A 280 23.07 4.98 -3.66
C ALA A 280 24.36 5.59 -3.08
N TYR A 281 24.32 6.12 -1.86
CA TYR A 281 25.52 6.61 -1.18
C TYR A 281 26.62 5.55 -1.09
N GLU A 282 26.28 4.28 -0.80
CA GLU A 282 27.28 3.19 -0.76
C GLU A 282 27.97 2.99 -2.13
N THR A 283 27.23 3.10 -3.23
CA THR A 283 27.82 3.06 -4.58
C THR A 283 28.71 4.28 -4.85
N GLY A 284 28.32 5.45 -4.35
CA GLY A 284 29.12 6.67 -4.42
C GLY A 284 30.45 6.57 -3.67
N THR A 285 30.47 5.94 -2.48
CA THR A 285 31.72 5.75 -1.73
C THR A 285 32.70 4.85 -2.47
N LEU A 286 32.20 3.78 -3.11
CA LEU A 286 33.01 2.91 -3.97
C LEU A 286 33.58 3.66 -5.17
N ALA A 287 32.79 4.55 -5.80
CA ALA A 287 33.28 5.37 -6.91
C ALA A 287 34.42 6.30 -6.49
N VAL A 288 34.32 6.93 -5.31
CA VAL A 288 35.41 7.76 -4.76
C VAL A 288 36.69 6.94 -4.59
N ASP A 289 36.58 5.75 -3.99
CA ASP A 289 37.74 4.90 -3.72
C ASP A 289 38.42 4.44 -5.01
N GLU A 290 37.66 4.00 -6.01
CA GLU A 290 38.22 3.57 -7.29
C GLU A 290 38.85 4.72 -8.08
N MET A 291 38.19 5.88 -8.15
CA MET A 291 38.69 7.03 -8.89
C MET A 291 39.94 7.63 -8.23
N ARG A 292 39.98 7.75 -6.90
CA ARG A 292 41.17 8.21 -6.17
C ARG A 292 42.31 7.20 -6.25
N LYS A 293 42.02 5.90 -6.26
CA LYS A 293 43.02 4.86 -6.50
C LYS A 293 43.63 4.96 -7.89
N ALA A 294 42.81 5.24 -8.91
CA ALA A 294 43.26 5.44 -10.29
C ALA A 294 44.02 6.77 -10.49
N ASN A 295 43.63 7.82 -9.78
CA ASN A 295 44.30 9.12 -9.79
C ASN A 295 44.29 9.75 -8.38
N PRO A 296 45.39 9.61 -7.61
CA PRO A 296 45.49 10.12 -6.23
C PRO A 296 45.36 11.64 -6.11
N ASN A 297 45.49 12.40 -7.21
CA ASN A 297 45.35 13.85 -7.20
C ASN A 297 43.88 14.32 -7.27
N LEU A 298 42.91 13.41 -7.46
CA LEU A 298 41.50 13.75 -7.48
C LEU A 298 41.01 14.13 -6.08
N LYS A 299 40.63 15.40 -5.92
CA LYS A 299 40.03 15.95 -4.69
C LYS A 299 38.51 15.82 -4.73
N ILE A 300 38.02 14.60 -4.68
CA ILE A 300 36.57 14.28 -4.74
C ILE A 300 36.10 13.62 -3.45
N GLY A 301 34.88 13.90 -3.00
CA GLY A 301 34.29 13.24 -1.83
C GLY A 301 32.80 12.98 -2.02
N ALA A 302 32.23 12.07 -1.22
CA ALA A 302 30.81 11.76 -1.25
C ALA A 302 30.16 12.00 0.13
N PHE A 303 28.90 12.40 0.14
CA PHE A 303 28.12 12.50 1.38
C PHE A 303 26.64 12.15 1.17
N ALA A 304 25.96 11.83 2.27
CA ALA A 304 24.51 11.61 2.32
C ALA A 304 23.91 12.34 3.52
N ILE A 305 22.74 12.95 3.31
CA ILE A 305 21.97 13.56 4.39
C ILE A 305 21.07 12.48 4.99
N THR A 306 21.37 12.08 6.23
CA THR A 306 20.63 11.05 6.97
C THR A 306 19.61 11.66 7.91
N GLN A 307 19.78 12.91 8.34
CA GLN A 307 18.76 13.68 9.04
C GLN A 307 18.12 14.67 8.04
N ILE A 308 16.97 14.31 7.48
CA ILE A 308 16.27 15.14 6.48
C ILE A 308 15.52 16.29 7.17
N ARG A 309 14.93 16.01 8.34
CA ARG A 309 14.27 16.98 9.22
C ARG A 309 14.62 16.71 10.68
N PRO A 310 15.00 17.72 11.48
CA PRO A 310 15.29 19.10 11.08
C PRO A 310 16.52 19.17 10.15
N PHE A 311 16.49 20.03 9.12
CA PHE A 311 17.52 20.03 8.07
C PHE A 311 18.89 20.53 8.58
N PRO A 312 20.01 19.82 8.37
CA PRO A 312 21.31 20.10 9.01
C PRO A 312 22.10 21.21 8.30
N GLU A 313 21.53 22.42 8.26
CA GLU A 313 22.09 23.57 7.53
C GLU A 313 23.52 23.91 7.97
N LYS A 314 23.78 24.03 9.28
CA LYS A 314 25.09 24.46 9.80
C LYS A 314 26.17 23.42 9.54
N GLU A 315 25.84 22.14 9.74
CA GLU A 315 26.72 21.01 9.46
C GLU A 315 27.05 20.94 7.96
N LEU A 316 26.05 21.17 7.10
CA LEU A 316 26.21 21.19 5.65
C LEU A 316 27.10 22.35 5.18
N GLN A 317 26.85 23.57 5.68
CA GLN A 317 27.68 24.75 5.38
C GLN A 317 29.14 24.50 5.77
N LYS A 318 29.38 23.96 6.97
CA LYS A 318 30.73 23.60 7.43
C LYS A 318 31.38 22.54 6.54
N LEU A 319 30.65 21.51 6.16
CA LEU A 319 31.14 20.42 5.31
C LEU A 319 31.55 20.94 3.92
N LEU A 320 30.79 21.88 3.37
CA LEU A 320 30.95 22.37 2.00
C LEU A 320 31.79 23.66 1.89
N ALA A 321 32.31 24.19 3.00
CA ALA A 321 33.04 25.45 3.03
C ALA A 321 34.21 25.55 2.03
N ASN A 322 34.91 24.43 1.78
CA ASN A 322 36.05 24.37 0.84
C ASN A 322 35.70 23.70 -0.50
N VAL A 323 34.45 23.29 -0.69
CA VAL A 323 34.00 22.60 -1.90
C VAL A 323 33.66 23.63 -2.96
N LYS A 324 34.19 23.45 -4.17
CA LYS A 324 33.99 24.35 -5.31
C LYS A 324 32.80 23.93 -6.17
N VAL A 325 32.53 22.63 -6.27
CA VAL A 325 31.40 22.08 -7.02
C VAL A 325 30.70 21.01 -6.19
N VAL A 326 29.37 21.12 -6.07
CA VAL A 326 28.53 20.07 -5.48
C VAL A 326 27.66 19.49 -6.59
N VAL A 327 27.77 18.18 -6.79
CA VAL A 327 26.85 17.42 -7.61
C VAL A 327 25.82 16.80 -6.68
N VAL A 328 24.55 17.06 -6.90
CA VAL A 328 23.44 16.54 -6.09
C VAL A 328 22.66 15.55 -6.91
N GLY A 329 22.69 14.29 -6.49
CA GLY A 329 21.84 13.23 -7.01
C GLY A 329 20.54 13.14 -6.22
N ASP A 330 19.42 13.51 -6.83
CA ASP A 330 18.08 13.34 -6.27
C ASP A 330 17.42 12.06 -6.84
N ARG A 331 16.80 11.25 -5.98
CA ARG A 331 15.91 10.14 -6.40
C ARG A 331 14.45 10.58 -6.51
N GLN A 332 14.23 11.82 -6.92
CA GLN A 332 12.92 12.44 -7.10
C GLN A 332 13.10 13.73 -7.90
N ASP A 333 12.10 14.12 -8.68
CA ASP A 333 12.04 15.43 -9.31
C ASP A 333 10.83 16.23 -8.83
N THR A 334 10.99 17.55 -8.74
CA THR A 334 9.91 18.49 -8.38
C THR A 334 9.03 18.88 -9.57
N TYR A 335 9.35 18.40 -10.78
CA TYR A 335 8.66 18.64 -12.05
C TYR A 335 8.58 20.14 -12.40
N SER A 336 9.48 20.60 -13.26
CA SER A 336 9.67 22.02 -13.64
C SER A 336 10.32 22.91 -12.55
N GLY A 337 10.89 22.30 -11.50
CA GLY A 337 11.70 23.02 -10.51
C GLY A 337 13.20 23.07 -10.87
N MET A 338 14.03 23.33 -9.85
CA MET A 338 15.49 23.49 -9.98
C MET A 338 16.25 22.19 -9.62
N GLY A 339 15.61 21.03 -9.82
CA GLY A 339 16.05 19.73 -9.30
C GLY A 339 15.05 19.10 -8.33
N GLY A 340 15.46 17.99 -7.72
CA GLY A 340 14.72 17.39 -6.63
C GLY A 340 14.76 18.24 -5.36
N ASN A 341 14.05 17.77 -4.33
CA ASN A 341 13.94 18.51 -3.08
C ASN A 341 15.30 18.72 -2.39
N MET A 342 16.23 17.76 -2.44
CA MET A 342 17.54 17.93 -1.78
C MET A 342 18.41 18.94 -2.52
N SER A 343 18.34 18.97 -3.86
CA SER A 343 18.97 20.06 -4.64
C SER A 343 18.48 21.44 -4.19
N THR A 344 17.18 21.57 -3.91
CA THR A 344 16.59 22.85 -3.48
C THR A 344 17.04 23.23 -2.06
N GLU A 345 17.01 22.28 -1.13
CA GLU A 345 17.44 22.48 0.27
C GLU A 345 18.92 22.88 0.37
N ILE A 346 19.80 22.18 -0.36
CA ILE A 346 21.23 22.48 -0.38
C ILE A 346 21.48 23.87 -0.94
N ARG A 347 20.79 24.27 -2.02
CA ARG A 347 20.91 25.63 -2.58
C ARG A 347 20.47 26.68 -1.57
N ALA A 348 19.37 26.47 -0.86
CA ALA A 348 18.87 27.39 0.16
C ALA A 348 19.86 27.52 1.33
N ALA A 349 20.33 26.39 1.87
CA ALA A 349 21.30 26.37 2.96
C ALA A 349 22.63 27.07 2.60
N LEU A 350 23.14 26.83 1.39
CA LEU A 350 24.38 27.49 0.95
C LEU A 350 24.18 28.97 0.61
N LYS A 351 22.96 29.39 0.21
CA LYS A 351 22.65 30.80 -0.02
C LYS A 351 22.75 31.63 1.27
N ASN A 352 22.49 31.02 2.42
CA ASN A 352 22.62 31.65 3.73
C ASN A 352 24.07 31.77 4.22
N ASP A 353 25.03 31.05 3.61
CA ASP A 353 26.45 31.25 3.87
C ASP A 353 27.03 32.30 2.90
N PRO A 354 27.31 33.53 3.34
CA PRO A 354 27.81 34.60 2.47
C PRO A 354 29.19 34.30 1.88
N ASN A 355 29.93 33.34 2.45
CA ASN A 355 31.25 32.94 1.96
C ASN A 355 31.18 31.81 0.93
N ASN A 356 30.05 31.12 0.82
CA ASN A 356 29.91 30.03 -0.13
C ASN A 356 29.82 30.55 -1.57
N LYS A 357 30.62 29.94 -2.45
CA LYS A 357 30.64 30.22 -3.90
C LYS A 357 30.54 28.94 -4.74
N SER A 358 30.07 27.85 -4.13
CA SER A 358 30.06 26.55 -4.76
C SER A 358 29.08 26.54 -5.94
N SER A 359 29.49 25.93 -7.05
CA SER A 359 28.60 25.65 -8.17
C SER A 359 27.79 24.40 -7.85
N ILE A 360 26.46 24.46 -7.98
CA ILE A 360 25.58 23.31 -7.71
C ILE A 360 25.02 22.75 -9.02
N VAL A 361 25.32 21.48 -9.27
CA VAL A 361 24.83 20.69 -10.41
C VAL A 361 23.88 19.61 -9.87
N SER A 362 22.67 19.54 -10.40
CA SER A 362 21.63 18.58 -9.99
C SER A 362 21.43 17.51 -11.06
N ARG A 363 21.31 16.25 -10.64
CA ARG A 363 20.92 15.13 -11.49
C ARG A 363 19.82 14.31 -10.82
N VAL A 364 18.69 14.20 -11.50
CA VAL A 364 17.64 13.24 -11.12
C VAL A 364 18.06 11.87 -11.62
N TYR A 365 18.01 10.85 -10.77
CA TYR A 365 18.41 9.51 -11.12
C TYR A 365 17.59 8.42 -10.43
N GLY A 366 17.68 7.20 -10.95
CA GLY A 366 17.23 5.99 -10.23
C GLY A 366 15.72 5.90 -10.00
N LEU A 367 14.92 6.70 -10.72
CA LEU A 367 13.46 6.67 -10.62
C LEU A 367 12.91 5.30 -11.03
N GLY A 368 11.82 4.87 -10.39
CA GLY A 368 11.21 3.56 -10.68
C GLY A 368 12.15 2.36 -10.45
N GLY A 369 13.11 2.50 -9.54
CA GLY A 369 14.14 1.50 -9.26
C GLY A 369 15.11 1.28 -10.40
N THR A 370 15.27 2.26 -11.30
CA THR A 370 16.32 2.23 -12.31
C THR A 370 17.68 2.04 -11.64
N GLU A 371 18.45 1.07 -12.13
CA GLU A 371 19.69 0.66 -11.47
C GLU A 371 20.72 1.81 -11.44
N PHE A 372 21.28 2.07 -10.26
CA PHE A 372 22.36 3.05 -10.07
C PHE A 372 23.70 2.34 -9.87
N THR A 373 24.42 2.17 -10.98
CA THR A 373 25.68 1.41 -11.02
C THR A 373 26.88 2.27 -10.61
N LEU A 374 28.01 1.59 -10.39
CA LEU A 374 29.29 2.25 -10.12
C LEU A 374 29.71 3.21 -11.23
N ASP A 375 29.47 2.86 -12.49
CA ASP A 375 29.82 3.73 -13.64
C ASP A 375 28.96 4.99 -13.68
N LYS A 376 27.68 4.89 -13.32
CA LYS A 376 26.80 6.07 -13.16
C LYS A 376 27.30 6.99 -12.04
N ALA A 377 27.77 6.42 -10.92
CA ALA A 377 28.36 7.22 -9.85
C ALA A 377 29.66 7.94 -10.31
N LYS A 378 30.51 7.27 -11.10
CA LYS A 378 31.70 7.88 -11.71
C LYS A 378 31.32 9.00 -12.68
N GLU A 379 30.29 8.80 -13.51
CA GLU A 379 29.78 9.81 -14.43
C GLU A 379 29.36 11.10 -13.69
N LEU A 380 28.68 10.98 -12.55
CA LEU A 380 28.33 12.14 -11.71
C LEU A 380 29.57 12.89 -11.21
N PHE A 381 30.63 12.19 -10.80
CA PHE A 381 31.89 12.84 -10.44
C PHE A 381 32.55 13.53 -11.64
N GLU A 382 32.53 12.91 -12.81
CA GLU A 382 33.05 13.52 -14.04
C GLU A 382 32.33 14.80 -14.41
N LEU A 383 31.01 14.88 -14.21
CA LEU A 383 30.24 16.12 -14.37
C LEU A 383 30.76 17.21 -13.41
N GLY A 384 30.98 16.86 -12.14
CA GLY A 384 31.51 17.79 -11.14
C GLY A 384 32.93 18.27 -11.49
N LEU A 385 33.80 17.38 -11.97
CA LEU A 385 35.15 17.70 -12.40
C LEU A 385 35.18 18.58 -13.67
N LYS A 386 34.28 18.34 -14.63
CA LYS A 386 34.11 19.19 -15.83
C LYS A 386 33.68 20.61 -15.43
N GLU A 387 32.69 20.72 -14.54
CA GLU A 387 32.24 22.00 -14.02
C GLU A 387 33.33 22.73 -13.21
N LEU A 388 34.14 21.99 -12.46
CA LEU A 388 35.29 22.54 -11.73
C LEU A 388 36.36 23.10 -12.68
N ALA A 389 36.66 22.37 -13.77
CA ALA A 389 37.64 22.77 -14.76
C ALA A 389 37.18 23.99 -15.58
N LYS A 390 35.88 24.07 -15.88
CA LYS A 390 35.27 25.20 -16.60
C LYS A 390 33.86 25.45 -16.07
N ALA A 391 33.70 26.49 -15.26
CA ALA A 391 32.41 26.88 -14.71
C ALA A 391 31.38 27.16 -15.82
N GLY A 392 30.16 26.64 -15.67
CA GLY A 392 29.08 26.74 -16.65
C GLY A 392 29.22 25.80 -17.86
N SER A 393 30.15 24.84 -17.83
CA SER A 393 30.29 23.84 -18.89
C SER A 393 29.27 22.71 -18.78
N VAL A 394 28.62 22.56 -17.63
CA VAL A 394 27.62 21.52 -17.37
C VAL A 394 26.25 22.14 -17.11
N GLU A 395 25.22 21.55 -17.71
CA GLU A 395 23.82 21.92 -17.43
C GLU A 395 23.50 21.77 -15.93
N LYS A 396 22.92 22.80 -15.33
CA LYS A 396 22.71 22.89 -13.88
C LYS A 396 21.71 21.90 -13.32
N HIS A 397 20.73 21.47 -14.12
CA HIS A 397 19.75 20.47 -13.75
C HIS A 397 19.44 19.63 -14.99
N SER A 398 19.44 18.31 -14.83
CA SER A 398 19.13 17.37 -15.90
C SER A 398 18.77 16.01 -15.30
N TYR A 399 18.28 15.09 -16.12
CA TYR A 399 18.14 13.68 -15.75
C TYR A 399 19.42 12.94 -16.11
N LEU A 400 19.87 12.02 -15.25
CA LEU A 400 20.97 11.11 -15.58
C LEU A 400 20.49 10.09 -16.61
N GLU A 401 19.32 9.49 -16.38
CA GLU A 401 18.67 8.63 -17.37
C GLU A 401 17.68 9.43 -18.23
N GLN A 402 18.07 9.68 -19.49
CA GLN A 402 17.26 10.44 -20.44
C GLN A 402 16.59 9.50 -21.44
N TYR A 403 15.42 8.98 -21.08
CA TYR A 403 14.59 8.18 -21.98
C TYR A 403 13.17 8.74 -22.04
N MET A 404 12.81 9.32 -23.19
CA MET A 404 11.49 9.91 -23.46
C MET A 404 10.58 8.97 -24.26
N GLY A 405 10.98 7.71 -24.46
CA GLY A 405 10.37 6.84 -25.47
C GLY A 405 10.78 7.21 -26.90
N ASP A 406 10.41 6.37 -27.86
CA ASP A 406 10.48 6.72 -29.28
C ASP A 406 9.07 7.12 -29.75
N PRO A 407 8.83 8.39 -30.12
CA PRO A 407 7.51 8.85 -30.57
C PRO A 407 7.06 8.18 -31.87
N ASN A 408 7.96 7.52 -32.61
CA ASN A 408 7.64 6.76 -33.82
C ASN A 408 7.22 5.32 -33.53
N VAL A 409 7.42 4.81 -32.31
CA VAL A 409 6.93 3.49 -31.90
C VAL A 409 5.41 3.56 -31.77
N LYS A 410 4.74 3.12 -32.83
CA LYS A 410 3.31 2.85 -32.82
C LYS A 410 3.09 1.48 -32.20
N MET A 411 2.54 1.44 -30.99
CA MET A 411 2.04 0.20 -30.38
C MET A 411 0.98 -0.40 -31.31
N LYS A 412 1.27 -1.56 -31.90
CA LYS A 412 0.28 -2.30 -32.68
C LYS A 412 -0.55 -3.14 -31.72
N PRO A 413 -1.89 -3.03 -31.73
CA PRO A 413 -2.74 -3.94 -30.98
C PRO A 413 -2.42 -5.39 -31.36
N ILE A 414 -2.14 -6.23 -30.36
CA ILE A 414 -1.93 -7.68 -30.58
C ILE A 414 -3.27 -8.36 -30.92
N HIS A 415 -4.37 -7.81 -30.43
CA HIS A 415 -5.72 -8.30 -30.67
C HIS A 415 -6.55 -7.24 -31.38
N GLU A 416 -7.35 -7.69 -32.35
CA GLU A 416 -8.37 -6.85 -32.96
C GLU A 416 -9.42 -6.42 -31.91
N PRO A 417 -9.91 -5.16 -31.99
CA PRO A 417 -11.03 -4.69 -31.19
C PRO A 417 -12.26 -5.61 -31.33
N LEU A 418 -13.03 -5.72 -30.26
CA LEU A 418 -14.26 -6.50 -30.28
C LEU A 418 -15.33 -5.80 -31.13
N THR A 419 -16.02 -6.57 -31.97
CA THR A 419 -17.20 -6.11 -32.71
C THR A 419 -18.47 -6.40 -31.91
N LEU A 420 -19.54 -5.65 -32.16
CA LEU A 420 -20.85 -5.90 -31.55
C LEU A 420 -21.34 -7.33 -31.78
N GLU A 421 -21.19 -7.83 -33.02
CA GLU A 421 -21.54 -9.22 -33.37
C GLU A 421 -20.75 -10.24 -32.55
N SER A 422 -19.45 -10.01 -32.32
CA SER A 422 -18.61 -10.92 -31.50
C SER A 422 -18.99 -10.93 -30.01
N GLN A 423 -19.76 -9.93 -29.59
CA GLN A 423 -20.23 -9.78 -28.22
C GLN A 423 -21.69 -10.17 -28.05
N LYS A 424 -22.42 -10.55 -29.10
CA LYS A 424 -23.78 -11.11 -29.02
C LYS A 424 -23.74 -12.57 -28.60
N SER A 425 -24.52 -12.93 -27.59
CA SER A 425 -24.71 -14.33 -27.15
C SER A 425 -26.13 -14.84 -27.34
N GLY A 426 -27.10 -14.02 -27.75
CA GLY A 426 -28.50 -14.43 -27.86
C GLY A 426 -29.22 -14.50 -26.50
N ILE A 427 -28.63 -13.90 -25.46
CA ILE A 427 -29.29 -13.76 -24.15
C ILE A 427 -30.41 -12.73 -24.29
N THR A 428 -31.56 -13.04 -23.71
CA THR A 428 -32.70 -12.11 -23.68
C THR A 428 -33.13 -11.87 -22.24
N VAL A 429 -33.41 -10.61 -21.94
CA VAL A 429 -33.84 -10.13 -20.61
C VAL A 429 -35.15 -9.39 -20.79
N THR A 430 -36.20 -9.84 -20.10
CA THR A 430 -37.54 -9.25 -20.18
C THR A 430 -38.08 -8.99 -18.77
N MET A 431 -38.67 -7.82 -18.55
CA MET A 431 -39.37 -7.53 -17.30
C MET A 431 -40.67 -8.32 -17.23
N ASN A 432 -40.88 -9.04 -16.14
CA ASN A 432 -42.12 -9.74 -15.86
C ASN A 432 -43.10 -8.76 -15.18
N GLU A 433 -44.18 -8.38 -15.86
CA GLU A 433 -45.12 -7.37 -15.37
C GLU A 433 -45.87 -7.77 -14.09
N GLN A 434 -45.99 -9.07 -13.80
CA GLN A 434 -46.73 -9.56 -12.62
C GLN A 434 -45.86 -9.61 -11.37
N THR A 435 -44.61 -10.04 -11.53
CA THR A 435 -43.67 -10.21 -10.40
C THR A 435 -42.75 -9.01 -10.20
N HIS A 436 -42.69 -8.11 -11.20
CA HIS A 436 -41.72 -7.02 -11.28
C HIS A 436 -40.26 -7.49 -11.20
N LYS A 437 -39.99 -8.73 -11.61
CA LYS A 437 -38.66 -9.33 -11.69
C LYS A 437 -38.22 -9.51 -13.14
N LEU A 438 -36.91 -9.61 -13.36
CA LEU A 438 -36.37 -9.90 -14.68
C LEU A 438 -36.37 -11.40 -14.98
N ASP A 439 -36.99 -11.77 -16.11
CA ASP A 439 -36.88 -13.09 -16.71
C ASP A 439 -35.70 -13.11 -17.70
N VAL A 440 -34.76 -14.05 -17.51
CA VAL A 440 -33.57 -14.20 -18.37
C VAL A 440 -33.57 -15.55 -19.07
N LYS A 441 -33.57 -15.53 -20.41
CA LYS A 441 -33.32 -16.72 -21.23
C LYS A 441 -31.87 -16.72 -21.69
N VAL A 442 -31.17 -17.80 -21.36
CA VAL A 442 -29.77 -18.03 -21.70
C VAL A 442 -29.72 -19.22 -22.65
N PRO A 443 -29.01 -19.12 -23.79
CA PRO A 443 -28.79 -20.28 -24.64
C PRO A 443 -27.91 -21.33 -23.95
N PRO A 444 -27.80 -22.55 -24.51
CA PRO A 444 -26.92 -23.57 -23.96
C PRO A 444 -25.51 -23.03 -23.69
N LEU A 445 -24.93 -23.35 -22.53
CA LEU A 445 -23.61 -22.82 -22.11
C LEU A 445 -22.50 -23.09 -23.14
N ARG A 446 -22.63 -24.16 -23.93
CA ARG A 446 -21.73 -24.49 -25.04
C ARG A 446 -21.74 -23.43 -26.15
N GLU A 447 -22.88 -22.80 -26.43
CA GLU A 447 -22.97 -21.73 -27.42
C GLU A 447 -22.28 -20.46 -26.91
N LEU A 448 -22.37 -20.19 -25.61
CA LEU A 448 -21.67 -19.05 -24.98
C LEU A 448 -20.14 -19.15 -25.03
N THR A 449 -19.56 -20.32 -25.34
CA THR A 449 -18.10 -20.44 -25.50
C THR A 449 -17.60 -19.78 -26.79
N GLY A 450 -18.49 -19.51 -27.75
CA GLY A 450 -18.14 -18.78 -28.97
C GLY A 450 -18.01 -17.26 -28.77
N LYS A 451 -18.52 -16.72 -27.66
CA LYS A 451 -18.43 -15.28 -27.34
C LYS A 451 -16.99 -14.89 -27.06
N ALA A 452 -16.52 -13.84 -27.75
CA ALA A 452 -15.13 -13.43 -27.66
C ALA A 452 -14.81 -12.85 -26.26
N TYR A 453 -13.68 -13.26 -25.68
CA TYR A 453 -13.25 -12.74 -24.38
C TYR A 453 -12.89 -11.26 -24.43
N ARG A 454 -13.32 -10.50 -23.41
CA ARG A 454 -12.87 -9.12 -23.15
C ARG A 454 -11.47 -9.07 -22.54
N TYR A 455 -11.10 -10.12 -21.82
CA TYR A 455 -9.74 -10.39 -21.34
C TYR A 455 -9.08 -11.38 -22.29
N ALA A 456 -8.06 -10.94 -23.02
CA ALA A 456 -7.24 -11.79 -23.86
C ALA A 456 -6.48 -12.86 -23.05
N GLN A 457 -6.15 -13.95 -23.74
CA GLN A 457 -5.30 -15.00 -23.21
C GLN A 457 -3.84 -14.51 -23.10
N GLY A 458 -3.03 -15.20 -22.29
CA GLY A 458 -1.60 -14.86 -22.10
C GLY A 458 -1.32 -13.84 -20.99
N HIS A 459 -2.30 -13.54 -20.13
CA HIS A 459 -2.09 -12.77 -18.90
C HIS A 459 -1.18 -13.52 -17.90
N GLY A 460 -0.50 -12.80 -17.00
CA GLY A 460 0.47 -13.36 -16.04
C GLY A 460 -0.12 -13.97 -14.77
N ALA A 461 -1.39 -14.38 -14.78
CA ALA A 461 -2.07 -14.94 -13.61
C ALA A 461 -1.52 -16.33 -13.24
N CYS A 462 -1.62 -16.70 -11.97
CA CYS A 462 -1.27 -18.05 -11.51
C CYS A 462 -2.12 -19.14 -12.19
N ASN A 463 -1.56 -20.34 -12.33
CA ASN A 463 -2.35 -21.51 -12.74
C ASN A 463 -3.49 -21.75 -11.75
N GLY A 464 -4.67 -22.08 -12.26
CA GLY A 464 -5.88 -22.27 -11.45
C GLY A 464 -6.47 -20.99 -10.84
N CYS A 465 -6.01 -19.79 -11.26
CA CYS A 465 -6.55 -18.53 -10.75
C CYS A 465 -8.06 -18.41 -11.04
N GLY A 466 -8.86 -18.26 -9.97
CA GLY A 466 -10.32 -18.15 -10.08
C GLY A 466 -10.81 -16.78 -10.60
N ILE A 467 -9.96 -15.75 -10.59
CA ILE A 467 -10.35 -14.38 -10.97
C ILE A 467 -10.89 -14.37 -12.40
N PHE A 468 -10.12 -14.92 -13.34
CA PHE A 468 -10.47 -14.85 -14.76
C PHE A 468 -11.50 -15.91 -15.15
N SER A 469 -11.61 -17.05 -14.46
CA SER A 469 -12.71 -17.99 -14.69
C SER A 469 -14.04 -17.36 -14.26
N GLY A 470 -14.09 -16.74 -13.08
CA GLY A 470 -15.25 -16.03 -12.54
C GLY A 470 -15.64 -14.83 -13.39
N ILE A 471 -14.71 -13.89 -13.62
CA ILE A 471 -14.98 -12.68 -14.40
C ILE A 471 -15.35 -13.03 -15.84
N ASN A 472 -14.67 -13.95 -16.51
CA ASN A 472 -15.05 -14.30 -17.88
C ASN A 472 -16.42 -14.98 -17.95
N THR A 473 -16.80 -15.78 -16.95
CA THR A 473 -18.14 -16.38 -16.88
C THR A 473 -19.20 -15.30 -16.67
N PHE A 474 -18.95 -14.33 -15.78
CA PHE A 474 -19.82 -13.17 -15.61
C PHE A 474 -19.95 -12.37 -16.93
N MET A 475 -18.82 -12.06 -17.58
CA MET A 475 -18.78 -11.29 -18.83
C MET A 475 -19.51 -11.96 -19.99
N LYS A 476 -19.71 -13.29 -19.97
CA LYS A 476 -20.55 -13.98 -20.97
C LYS A 476 -22.01 -13.54 -20.91
N GLY A 477 -22.51 -13.16 -19.73
CA GLY A 477 -23.86 -12.63 -19.56
C GLY A 477 -24.04 -11.15 -19.94
N ILE A 478 -22.95 -10.44 -20.25
CA ILE A 478 -22.97 -9.02 -20.62
C ILE A 478 -22.94 -8.88 -22.14
N GLU A 479 -23.98 -8.34 -22.75
CA GLU A 479 -24.08 -8.10 -24.20
C GLU A 479 -23.45 -6.74 -24.59
N GLY A 480 -23.03 -6.60 -25.85
CA GLY A 480 -22.56 -5.31 -26.37
C GLY A 480 -21.23 -4.79 -25.80
N SER A 481 -21.03 -3.49 -25.94
CA SER A 481 -19.81 -2.74 -25.64
C SER A 481 -19.66 -2.50 -24.14
N VAL A 482 -18.41 -2.49 -23.66
CA VAL A 482 -18.10 -2.32 -22.24
C VAL A 482 -16.98 -1.30 -22.08
N VAL A 483 -17.05 -0.51 -21.00
CA VAL A 483 -15.91 0.27 -20.49
C VAL A 483 -15.56 -0.29 -19.13
N LEU A 484 -14.33 -0.78 -18.98
CA LEU A 484 -13.82 -1.36 -17.75
C LEU A 484 -13.00 -0.33 -16.98
N LEU A 485 -13.30 -0.19 -15.69
CA LEU A 485 -12.35 0.31 -14.71
C LEU A 485 -11.89 -0.87 -13.84
N VAL A 486 -10.59 -1.01 -13.60
CA VAL A 486 -10.08 -2.09 -12.75
C VAL A 486 -9.24 -1.48 -11.63
N HIS A 487 -9.62 -1.77 -10.39
CA HIS A 487 -8.84 -1.38 -9.22
C HIS A 487 -7.46 -2.05 -9.21
N THR A 488 -6.50 -1.38 -8.56
CA THR A 488 -5.22 -2.00 -8.20
C THR A 488 -5.48 -3.31 -7.46
N GLY A 489 -4.80 -4.38 -7.86
CA GLY A 489 -4.99 -5.72 -7.32
C GLY A 489 -4.54 -6.78 -8.34
N CYS A 490 -4.72 -8.06 -8.00
CA CYS A 490 -4.25 -9.16 -8.86
C CYS A 490 -4.77 -9.05 -10.29
N SER A 491 -6.06 -8.73 -10.47
CA SER A 491 -6.67 -8.62 -11.81
C SER A 491 -5.93 -7.60 -12.68
N MET A 492 -5.58 -6.42 -12.13
CA MET A 492 -4.83 -5.38 -12.83
C MET A 492 -3.38 -5.79 -13.07
N VAL A 493 -2.65 -6.18 -12.02
CA VAL A 493 -1.20 -6.43 -12.08
C VAL A 493 -0.84 -7.51 -13.10
N VAL A 494 -1.64 -8.56 -13.19
CA VAL A 494 -1.35 -9.67 -14.11
C VAL A 494 -1.83 -9.44 -15.54
N THR A 495 -2.58 -8.36 -15.80
CA THR A 495 -3.16 -8.07 -17.14
C THR A 495 -2.59 -6.81 -17.80
N THR A 496 -1.89 -5.94 -17.07
CA THR A 496 -1.38 -4.66 -17.62
C THR A 496 0.12 -4.45 -17.35
N GLY A 497 0.95 -5.44 -17.66
CA GLY A 497 2.40 -5.27 -17.64
C GLY A 497 2.88 -4.48 -18.86
N TYR A 498 3.15 -3.17 -18.70
CA TYR A 498 3.60 -2.29 -19.79
C TYR A 498 4.84 -2.88 -20.50
N PRO A 499 4.89 -2.87 -21.85
CA PRO A 499 3.98 -2.22 -22.79
C PRO A 499 2.72 -3.04 -23.16
N TYR A 500 2.52 -4.21 -22.56
CA TYR A 500 1.44 -5.12 -22.92
C TYR A 500 0.17 -4.94 -22.09
N SER A 501 -0.97 -5.29 -22.70
CA SER A 501 -2.28 -5.27 -22.08
C SER A 501 -3.10 -6.46 -22.55
N SER A 502 -3.75 -7.16 -21.61
CA SER A 502 -4.68 -8.25 -21.92
C SER A 502 -6.10 -7.75 -22.21
N TYR A 503 -6.35 -6.45 -22.32
CA TYR A 503 -7.71 -5.94 -22.56
C TYR A 503 -8.00 -5.79 -24.05
N ARG A 504 -9.11 -6.38 -24.50
CA ARG A 504 -9.65 -6.23 -25.87
C ARG A 504 -10.78 -5.19 -25.94
N THR A 505 -10.93 -4.43 -24.86
CA THR A 505 -11.95 -3.41 -24.65
C THR A 505 -11.32 -2.23 -23.91
N THR A 506 -12.03 -1.12 -23.78
CA THR A 506 -11.52 0.05 -23.06
C THR A 506 -11.28 -0.29 -21.60
N TYR A 507 -10.07 0.02 -21.14
CA TYR A 507 -9.60 -0.18 -19.78
C TYR A 507 -9.15 1.14 -19.18
N VAL A 508 -9.55 1.40 -17.95
CA VAL A 508 -9.10 2.53 -17.15
C VAL A 508 -8.61 2.02 -15.80
N HIS A 509 -7.50 2.59 -15.34
CA HIS A 509 -6.97 2.42 -14.00
C HIS A 509 -6.59 3.78 -13.44
N ASN A 510 -6.74 3.94 -12.12
CA ASN A 510 -6.39 5.15 -11.40
C ASN A 510 -5.63 4.80 -10.11
N LEU A 511 -6.33 4.76 -8.97
CA LEU A 511 -5.77 4.44 -7.66
C LEU A 511 -6.52 3.25 -7.05
N PHE A 512 -5.96 2.67 -5.98
CA PHE A 512 -6.54 1.51 -5.31
C PHE A 512 -7.87 1.82 -4.62
N GLN A 513 -7.99 3.00 -4.03
CA GLN A 513 -9.12 3.42 -3.20
C GLN A 513 -10.23 4.16 -3.94
N ASN A 514 -9.99 4.65 -5.16
CA ASN A 514 -10.84 5.70 -5.76
C ASN A 514 -11.52 5.30 -7.09
N GLY A 515 -11.56 4.02 -7.45
CA GLY A 515 -12.08 3.59 -8.75
C GLY A 515 -13.57 3.82 -8.92
N ALA A 516 -14.40 3.66 -7.89
CA ALA A 516 -15.85 3.89 -8.03
C ALA A 516 -16.17 5.36 -8.35
N ALA A 517 -15.47 6.30 -7.70
CA ALA A 517 -15.58 7.72 -8.02
C ALA A 517 -15.03 8.04 -9.42
N THR A 518 -13.92 7.39 -9.80
CA THR A 518 -13.35 7.53 -11.16
C THR A 518 -14.34 7.06 -12.23
N LEU A 519 -14.97 5.89 -12.05
CA LEU A 519 -15.95 5.37 -12.99
C LEU A 519 -17.21 6.23 -13.03
N SER A 520 -17.64 6.78 -11.87
CA SER A 520 -18.76 7.73 -11.81
C SER A 520 -18.52 8.92 -12.76
N GLY A 521 -17.30 9.50 -12.75
CA GLY A 521 -16.94 10.59 -13.66
C GLY A 521 -16.96 10.18 -15.14
N ILE A 522 -16.54 8.96 -15.46
CA ILE A 522 -16.60 8.42 -16.83
C ILE A 522 -18.04 8.26 -17.30
N VAL A 523 -18.91 7.69 -16.46
CA VAL A 523 -20.34 7.49 -16.75
C VAL A 523 -21.02 8.83 -17.05
N GLU A 524 -20.87 9.81 -16.15
CA GLU A 524 -21.50 11.13 -16.32
C GLU A 524 -20.96 11.87 -17.55
N MET A 525 -19.64 11.83 -17.77
CA MET A 525 -19.06 12.47 -18.95
C MET A 525 -19.57 11.81 -20.24
N TYR A 526 -19.71 10.49 -20.29
CA TYR A 526 -20.27 9.81 -21.46
C TYR A 526 -21.68 10.31 -21.78
N HIS A 527 -22.56 10.37 -20.79
CA HIS A 527 -23.93 10.86 -20.98
C HIS A 527 -23.98 12.34 -21.36
N GLU A 528 -23.12 13.18 -20.79
CA GLU A 528 -23.02 14.59 -21.17
C GLU A 528 -22.52 14.78 -22.61
N ARG A 529 -21.54 14.00 -23.05
CA ARG A 529 -21.06 14.01 -24.44
C ARG A 529 -22.13 13.53 -25.40
N LYS A 530 -22.89 12.50 -25.04
CA LYS A 530 -24.04 12.02 -25.83
C LYS A 530 -25.13 13.09 -25.93
N ARG A 531 -25.50 13.74 -24.83
CA ARG A 531 -26.47 14.85 -24.78
C ARG A 531 -26.04 16.03 -25.67
N ARG A 532 -24.74 16.30 -25.77
CA ARG A 532 -24.14 17.36 -26.58
C ARG A 532 -23.91 16.95 -28.05
N GLY A 533 -24.23 15.71 -28.44
CA GLY A 533 -24.02 15.21 -29.80
C GLY A 533 -22.55 14.98 -30.17
N GLU A 534 -21.67 14.75 -29.19
CA GLU A 534 -20.24 14.51 -29.42
C GLU A 534 -19.88 13.03 -29.57
N ILE A 535 -20.80 12.15 -29.20
CA ILE A 535 -20.66 10.70 -29.31
C ILE A 535 -21.88 10.19 -30.05
N ASP A 536 -21.63 9.62 -31.23
CA ASP A 536 -22.59 8.84 -31.99
C ASP A 536 -22.22 7.36 -31.89
N GLY A 537 -23.19 6.50 -31.63
CA GLY A 537 -22.98 5.06 -31.51
C GLY A 537 -24.28 4.29 -31.61
N PRO A 538 -24.25 3.04 -32.10
CA PRO A 538 -25.44 2.22 -32.24
C PRO A 538 -26.03 1.74 -30.89
N GLU A 539 -25.22 1.76 -29.82
CA GLU A 539 -25.62 1.37 -28.46
C GLU A 539 -24.79 2.09 -27.40
N ASP A 540 -25.33 2.16 -26.18
CA ASP A 540 -24.61 2.66 -25.00
C ASP A 540 -23.73 1.55 -24.42
N PRO A 541 -22.46 1.83 -24.06
CA PRO A 541 -21.61 0.85 -23.40
C PRO A 541 -22.10 0.60 -21.97
N THR A 542 -21.85 -0.61 -21.48
CA THR A 542 -22.02 -0.93 -20.06
C THR A 542 -20.74 -0.56 -19.31
N PHE A 543 -20.87 0.25 -18.25
CA PHE A 543 -19.75 0.65 -17.41
C PHE A 543 -19.58 -0.32 -16.26
N ILE A 544 -18.39 -0.92 -16.12
CA ILE A 544 -18.13 -1.93 -15.09
C ILE A 544 -16.83 -1.61 -14.36
N MET A 545 -16.93 -1.49 -13.05
CA MET A 545 -15.78 -1.47 -12.15
C MET A 545 -15.50 -2.89 -11.68
N VAL A 546 -14.26 -3.34 -11.80
CA VAL A 546 -13.78 -4.62 -11.26
C VAL A 546 -12.86 -4.35 -10.08
N THR A 547 -13.14 -4.97 -8.93
CA THR A 547 -12.36 -4.82 -7.71
C THR A 547 -12.15 -6.15 -7.01
N GLY A 548 -11.02 -6.30 -6.31
CA GLY A 548 -10.86 -7.36 -5.32
C GLY A 548 -11.55 -7.00 -4.00
N ASP A 549 -11.67 -7.97 -3.09
CA ASP A 549 -12.20 -7.75 -1.74
C ASP A 549 -11.41 -6.67 -0.97
N GLY A 550 -10.08 -6.63 -1.12
CA GLY A 550 -9.26 -5.59 -0.52
C GLY A 550 -9.40 -4.20 -1.14
N GLY A 551 -9.76 -4.10 -2.41
CA GLY A 551 -10.12 -2.81 -3.00
C GLY A 551 -11.40 -2.24 -2.41
N HIS A 552 -12.25 -3.09 -1.85
CA HIS A 552 -13.42 -2.70 -1.08
C HIS A 552 -13.18 -2.63 0.43
N ASP A 553 -11.96 -2.83 0.93
CA ASP A 553 -11.62 -2.31 2.26
C ASP A 553 -11.33 -0.81 2.11
N ILE A 554 -10.23 -0.46 1.44
CA ILE A 554 -9.79 0.92 1.28
C ILE A 554 -10.72 1.79 0.42
N GLY A 555 -11.39 1.20 -0.57
CA GLY A 555 -12.27 1.90 -1.50
C GLY A 555 -13.76 1.85 -1.15
N MET A 556 -14.13 1.33 0.03
CA MET A 556 -15.54 1.19 0.40
C MET A 556 -16.29 2.51 0.41
N GLY A 557 -15.73 3.56 1.01
CA GLY A 557 -16.37 4.88 1.11
C GLY A 557 -16.76 5.45 -0.26
N PRO A 558 -15.81 5.55 -1.22
CA PRO A 558 -16.12 5.95 -2.60
C PRO A 558 -17.13 5.05 -3.31
N SER A 559 -17.08 3.72 -3.09
CA SER A 559 -18.05 2.76 -3.65
C SER A 559 -19.46 2.97 -3.11
N ILE A 560 -19.62 3.14 -1.79
CA ILE A 560 -20.90 3.47 -1.15
C ILE A 560 -21.43 4.81 -1.68
N GLY A 561 -20.57 5.82 -1.76
CA GLY A 561 -20.95 7.13 -2.30
C GLY A 561 -21.48 7.03 -3.73
N ALA A 562 -20.84 6.21 -4.58
CA ALA A 562 -21.29 6.01 -5.95
C ALA A 562 -22.60 5.21 -6.04
N ALA A 563 -22.78 4.20 -5.17
CA ALA A 563 -24.01 3.43 -5.05
C ALA A 563 -25.20 4.28 -4.59
N ILE A 564 -25.02 5.15 -3.59
CA ILE A 564 -26.06 6.06 -3.10
C ILE A 564 -26.46 7.08 -4.17
N ARG A 565 -25.50 7.58 -4.96
CA ARG A 565 -25.79 8.42 -6.15
C ARG A 565 -26.45 7.64 -7.29
N ASN A 566 -26.47 6.32 -7.20
CA ASN A 566 -27.13 5.40 -8.11
C ASN A 566 -26.70 5.58 -9.58
N HIS A 567 -25.41 5.79 -9.81
CA HIS A 567 -24.86 5.91 -11.17
C HIS A 567 -25.12 4.63 -11.98
N LYS A 568 -25.33 4.78 -13.29
CA LYS A 568 -25.59 3.69 -14.25
C LYS A 568 -24.35 2.87 -14.55
N MET A 569 -23.97 2.00 -13.60
CA MET A 569 -22.76 1.18 -13.68
C MET A 569 -22.90 -0.12 -12.87
N ILE A 570 -22.01 -1.07 -13.14
CA ILE A 570 -21.83 -2.29 -12.36
C ILE A 570 -20.58 -2.17 -11.51
N ILE A 571 -20.67 -2.52 -10.23
CA ILE A 571 -19.53 -2.80 -9.36
C ILE A 571 -19.42 -4.31 -9.20
N LEU A 572 -18.37 -4.89 -9.76
CA LEU A 572 -18.06 -6.32 -9.72
C LEU A 572 -16.89 -6.58 -8.77
N GLU A 573 -17.17 -7.15 -7.60
CA GLU A 573 -16.15 -7.60 -6.66
C GLU A 573 -15.81 -9.07 -6.92
N TYR A 574 -14.53 -9.39 -7.02
CA TYR A 574 -14.04 -10.76 -6.85
C TYR A 574 -13.43 -10.90 -5.44
N ASP A 575 -13.93 -11.87 -4.69
CA ASP A 575 -13.52 -12.15 -3.32
C ASP A 575 -12.71 -13.43 -3.28
N ASN A 576 -11.44 -13.30 -2.90
CA ASN A 576 -10.58 -14.44 -2.63
C ASN A 576 -10.06 -14.44 -1.18
N GLU A 577 -10.70 -13.67 -0.30
CA GLU A 577 -10.52 -13.67 1.15
C GLU A 577 -9.14 -13.21 1.64
N GLY A 578 -8.52 -12.25 0.95
CA GLY A 578 -7.24 -11.69 1.36
C GLY A 578 -6.61 -10.79 0.31
N TYR A 579 -5.63 -9.99 0.71
CA TYR A 579 -4.92 -9.11 -0.21
C TYR A 579 -3.85 -9.90 -0.98
N MET A 580 -4.29 -10.66 -1.99
CA MET A 580 -3.44 -11.64 -2.66
C MET A 580 -2.25 -11.04 -3.39
N ASN A 581 -2.41 -9.85 -4.00
CA ASN A 581 -1.37 -9.22 -4.79
C ASN A 581 -0.15 -8.80 -3.95
N THR A 582 -0.39 -8.42 -2.71
CA THR A 582 0.63 -7.86 -1.82
C THR A 582 1.26 -8.91 -0.91
N GLY A 583 0.83 -10.18 -0.97
CA GLY A 583 1.39 -11.27 -0.15
C GLY A 583 0.38 -12.02 0.73
N ASN A 584 -0.93 -11.93 0.45
CA ASN A 584 -2.01 -12.59 1.21
C ASN A 584 -2.12 -12.07 2.64
N GLN A 585 -2.23 -10.75 2.80
CA GLN A 585 -2.57 -10.15 4.09
C GLN A 585 -4.05 -10.32 4.39
N LEU A 586 -4.38 -10.16 5.67
CA LEU A 586 -5.76 -10.11 6.14
C LEU A 586 -6.54 -9.01 5.40
N SER A 587 -7.67 -9.40 4.79
CA SER A 587 -8.73 -8.47 4.39
C SER A 587 -9.89 -8.54 5.38
N PHE A 588 -10.80 -7.58 5.33
CA PHE A 588 -12.01 -7.70 6.12
C PHE A 588 -12.94 -8.80 5.59
N SER A 589 -12.78 -9.24 4.34
CA SER A 589 -13.49 -10.42 3.80
C SER A 589 -12.87 -11.76 4.22
N THR A 590 -11.62 -11.79 4.72
CA THR A 590 -11.04 -13.00 5.31
C THR A 590 -11.96 -13.57 6.41
N PRO A 591 -12.33 -14.86 6.40
CA PRO A 591 -13.17 -15.45 7.45
C PRO A 591 -12.47 -15.65 8.80
N LEU A 592 -13.27 -15.84 9.85
CA LEU A 592 -12.80 -16.09 11.21
C LEU A 592 -11.84 -17.30 11.26
N GLY A 593 -10.69 -17.12 11.91
CA GLY A 593 -9.68 -18.17 12.10
C GLY A 593 -8.85 -18.50 10.86
N HIS A 594 -9.15 -17.93 9.69
CA HIS A 594 -8.35 -18.18 8.48
C HIS A 594 -6.94 -17.61 8.67
N ARG A 595 -5.94 -18.35 8.18
CA ARG A 595 -4.54 -17.91 8.18
C ARG A 595 -4.27 -16.97 7.00
N THR A 596 -3.60 -15.86 7.28
CA THR A 596 -3.02 -14.94 6.29
C THR A 596 -1.58 -14.60 6.69
N SER A 597 -0.86 -13.77 5.93
CA SER A 597 0.49 -13.32 6.31
C SER A 597 0.49 -12.28 7.44
N THR A 598 -0.68 -11.75 7.81
CA THR A 598 -0.89 -10.85 8.97
C THR A 598 -2.01 -11.35 9.88
N SER A 599 -2.20 -12.67 9.89
CA SER A 599 -2.98 -13.40 10.89
C SER A 599 -2.44 -14.83 10.94
N ASN A 600 -1.22 -14.95 11.43
CA ASN A 600 -0.50 -16.21 11.49
C ASN A 600 -1.11 -17.17 12.51
N VAL A 601 -0.59 -18.41 12.49
CA VAL A 601 -0.97 -19.46 13.42
C VAL A 601 0.27 -19.96 14.11
N GLY A 602 0.28 -19.89 15.43
CA GLY A 602 1.41 -20.27 16.26
C GLY A 602 0.96 -20.61 17.67
N LYS A 603 1.85 -20.43 18.64
CA LYS A 603 1.56 -20.71 20.06
C LYS A 603 0.62 -19.68 20.67
N ALA A 604 0.67 -18.44 20.19
CA ALA A 604 -0.09 -17.31 20.75
C ALA A 604 -1.33 -16.95 19.90
N GLU A 605 -1.40 -17.37 18.64
CA GLU A 605 -2.43 -16.96 17.69
C GLU A 605 -2.93 -18.11 16.81
N VAL A 606 -4.15 -18.00 16.34
CA VAL A 606 -4.91 -19.08 15.67
C VAL A 606 -5.58 -18.60 14.37
N GLY A 607 -4.99 -17.59 13.72
CA GLY A 607 -5.54 -16.93 12.54
C GLY A 607 -6.36 -15.68 12.88
N LYS A 608 -7.18 -15.20 11.94
CA LYS A 608 -8.00 -14.00 12.12
C LYS A 608 -8.95 -14.10 13.32
N GLN A 609 -9.04 -13.03 14.11
CA GLN A 609 -9.77 -13.03 15.39
C GLN A 609 -11.21 -12.49 15.33
N PHE A 610 -11.66 -11.98 14.18
CA PHE A 610 -12.99 -11.40 14.00
C PHE A 610 -13.67 -11.90 12.71
N GLY A 611 -14.99 -11.73 12.62
CA GLY A 611 -15.79 -12.18 11.49
C GLY A 611 -15.46 -11.46 10.18
N HIS A 612 -15.93 -12.02 9.06
CA HIS A 612 -15.76 -11.38 7.75
C HIS A 612 -16.84 -10.33 7.48
N LYS A 613 -16.50 -9.39 6.61
CA LYS A 613 -17.36 -8.31 6.12
C LYS A 613 -18.34 -8.82 5.06
N ASP A 614 -19.63 -8.60 5.28
CA ASP A 614 -20.68 -8.91 4.30
C ASP A 614 -20.93 -7.72 3.38
N VAL A 615 -20.15 -7.62 2.30
CA VAL A 615 -20.22 -6.51 1.35
C VAL A 615 -21.57 -6.46 0.62
N ALA A 616 -22.14 -7.61 0.27
CA ALA A 616 -23.42 -7.64 -0.44
C ALA A 616 -24.55 -7.06 0.41
N GLN A 617 -24.56 -7.32 1.72
CA GLN A 617 -25.51 -6.71 2.64
C GLN A 617 -25.23 -5.22 2.90
N ILE A 618 -23.97 -4.77 2.88
CA ILE A 618 -23.63 -3.33 2.93
C ILE A 618 -24.25 -2.60 1.73
N PHE A 619 -24.06 -3.12 0.51
CA PHE A 619 -24.70 -2.55 -0.68
C PHE A 619 -26.23 -2.67 -0.65
N ASN A 620 -26.79 -3.70 -0.02
CA ASN A 620 -28.23 -3.81 0.20
C ASN A 620 -28.77 -2.65 1.04
N GLY A 621 -28.01 -2.26 2.08
CA GLY A 621 -28.28 -1.08 2.88
C GLY A 621 -28.17 0.26 2.11
N CYS A 622 -27.56 0.27 0.91
CA CYS A 622 -27.56 1.43 0.02
C CYS A 622 -28.83 1.52 -0.85
N HIS A 623 -29.73 0.53 -0.78
CA HIS A 623 -30.99 0.47 -1.55
C HIS A 623 -30.81 0.58 -3.08
N ILE A 624 -29.70 0.05 -3.60
CA ILE A 624 -29.45 0.01 -5.03
C ILE A 624 -30.38 -1.00 -5.73
N PRO A 625 -30.70 -0.80 -7.02
CA PRO A 625 -31.73 -1.59 -7.71
C PRO A 625 -31.41 -3.08 -7.85
N TYR A 626 -30.13 -3.46 -7.83
CA TYR A 626 -29.73 -4.86 -8.01
C TYR A 626 -28.45 -5.23 -7.26
N ILE A 627 -28.52 -6.35 -6.54
CA ILE A 627 -27.38 -7.00 -5.89
C ILE A 627 -27.39 -8.48 -6.24
N ALA A 628 -26.22 -9.09 -6.42
CA ALA A 628 -26.12 -10.54 -6.52
C ALA A 628 -24.82 -11.09 -5.94
N THR A 629 -24.89 -12.32 -5.45
CA THR A 629 -23.71 -13.17 -5.18
C THR A 629 -23.63 -14.27 -6.23
N GLY A 630 -22.42 -14.62 -6.67
CA GLY A 630 -22.22 -15.61 -7.72
C GLY A 630 -20.87 -16.31 -7.62
N CYS A 631 -20.71 -17.40 -8.36
CA CYS A 631 -19.41 -18.08 -8.50
C CYS A 631 -19.39 -18.95 -9.77
N GLU A 632 -18.21 -19.26 -10.26
CA GLU A 632 -17.99 -20.04 -11.49
C GLU A 632 -18.43 -21.50 -11.39
N ALA A 633 -18.58 -22.04 -10.17
CA ALA A 633 -19.09 -23.40 -9.96
C ALA A 633 -20.57 -23.55 -10.40
N TYR A 634 -21.32 -22.44 -10.49
CA TYR A 634 -22.71 -22.39 -10.93
C TYR A 634 -22.86 -21.43 -12.13
N PRO A 635 -22.30 -21.78 -13.31
CA PRO A 635 -22.10 -20.83 -14.41
C PRO A 635 -23.40 -20.30 -15.02
N LEU A 636 -24.46 -21.11 -15.08
CA LEU A 636 -25.76 -20.67 -15.60
C LEU A 636 -26.41 -19.61 -14.71
N ASP A 637 -26.32 -19.78 -13.39
CA ASP A 637 -26.80 -18.80 -12.40
C ASP A 637 -26.02 -17.48 -12.54
N LEU A 638 -24.69 -17.57 -12.59
CA LEU A 638 -23.81 -16.40 -12.75
C LEU A 638 -24.08 -15.63 -14.06
N VAL A 639 -24.27 -16.33 -15.18
CA VAL A 639 -24.60 -15.69 -16.48
C VAL A 639 -25.96 -14.98 -16.42
N LYS A 640 -26.97 -15.57 -15.78
CA LYS A 640 -28.29 -14.92 -15.60
C LYS A 640 -28.17 -13.65 -14.76
N LYS A 641 -27.45 -13.71 -13.65
CA LYS A 641 -27.21 -12.57 -12.75
C LYS A 641 -26.42 -11.45 -13.43
N ALA A 642 -25.45 -11.78 -14.28
CA ALA A 642 -24.74 -10.80 -15.10
C ALA A 642 -25.68 -10.07 -16.08
N ALA A 643 -26.57 -10.80 -16.75
CA ALA A 643 -27.54 -10.20 -17.67
C ALA A 643 -28.53 -9.27 -16.92
N LYS A 644 -28.98 -9.66 -15.73
CA LYS A 644 -29.79 -8.79 -14.85
C LYS A 644 -29.01 -7.56 -14.39
N ALA A 645 -27.77 -7.73 -13.93
CA ALA A 645 -26.91 -6.63 -13.50
C ALA A 645 -26.71 -5.60 -14.63
N GLN A 646 -26.47 -6.06 -15.87
CA GLN A 646 -26.40 -5.19 -17.03
C GLN A 646 -27.71 -4.46 -17.28
N TRP A 647 -28.84 -5.16 -17.23
CA TRP A 647 -30.14 -4.53 -17.45
C TRP A 647 -30.38 -3.42 -16.42
N TYR A 648 -30.15 -3.68 -15.13
CA TYR A 648 -30.33 -2.67 -14.10
C TYR A 648 -29.32 -1.52 -14.24
N ALA A 649 -28.04 -1.80 -14.52
CA ALA A 649 -27.01 -0.79 -14.76
C ALA A 649 -27.38 0.16 -15.90
N ASN A 650 -27.91 -0.36 -17.01
CA ASN A 650 -28.22 0.46 -18.18
C ASN A 650 -29.55 1.21 -18.04
N ASN A 651 -30.53 0.63 -17.34
CA ASN A 651 -31.89 1.16 -17.29
C ASN A 651 -32.22 1.93 -16.02
N VAL A 652 -31.72 1.49 -14.86
CA VAL A 652 -32.17 1.98 -13.55
C VAL A 652 -31.05 2.69 -12.78
N GLY A 653 -29.92 2.05 -12.55
CA GLY A 653 -28.85 2.60 -11.71
C GLY A 653 -27.86 1.53 -11.27
N THR A 654 -27.16 1.74 -10.15
CA THR A 654 -26.01 0.93 -9.77
C THR A 654 -26.41 -0.53 -9.52
N ALA A 655 -25.65 -1.46 -10.10
CA ALA A 655 -25.74 -2.88 -9.79
C ALA A 655 -24.47 -3.35 -9.09
N PHE A 656 -24.59 -4.15 -8.03
CA PHE A 656 -23.46 -4.75 -7.34
C PHE A 656 -23.46 -6.27 -7.50
N VAL A 657 -22.29 -6.85 -7.80
CA VAL A 657 -22.13 -8.31 -7.89
C VAL A 657 -20.87 -8.73 -7.16
N LYS A 658 -20.99 -9.67 -6.22
CA LYS A 658 -19.87 -10.29 -5.50
C LYS A 658 -19.64 -11.71 -6.00
N LEU A 659 -18.41 -12.01 -6.41
CA LEU A 659 -17.99 -13.34 -6.85
C LEU A 659 -17.07 -13.97 -5.81
N LEU A 660 -17.35 -15.17 -5.32
CA LEU A 660 -16.33 -15.96 -4.62
C LEU A 660 -15.46 -16.65 -5.65
N ILE A 661 -14.13 -16.47 -5.55
CA ILE A 661 -13.17 -17.09 -6.46
C ILE A 661 -11.99 -17.69 -5.70
N THR A 662 -11.35 -18.72 -6.27
CA THR A 662 -10.20 -19.37 -5.64
C THR A 662 -8.88 -18.66 -5.89
N CYS A 663 -7.99 -18.70 -4.88
CA CYS A 663 -6.57 -18.36 -5.01
C CYS A 663 -5.70 -19.57 -4.63
N PRO A 664 -5.35 -20.47 -5.58
CA PRO A 664 -4.66 -21.72 -5.24
C PRO A 664 -3.35 -21.52 -4.48
N LEU A 665 -2.56 -20.50 -4.86
CA LEU A 665 -1.29 -20.15 -4.24
C LEU A 665 -1.45 -19.91 -2.73
N ASN A 666 -2.37 -19.02 -2.35
CA ASN A 666 -2.50 -18.54 -0.97
C ASN A 666 -3.50 -19.35 -0.15
N TRP A 667 -4.44 -20.03 -0.79
CA TRP A 667 -5.29 -21.03 -0.16
C TRP A 667 -4.53 -22.35 0.07
N LYS A 668 -3.35 -22.50 -0.56
CA LYS A 668 -2.46 -23.66 -0.48
C LYS A 668 -3.18 -24.93 -0.95
N THR A 669 -3.67 -24.89 -2.19
CA THR A 669 -4.40 -25.97 -2.83
C THR A 669 -3.79 -26.31 -4.19
N PRO A 670 -4.01 -27.53 -4.72
CA PRO A 670 -3.81 -27.82 -6.14
C PRO A 670 -4.58 -26.82 -7.02
N ASP A 671 -4.07 -26.59 -8.22
CA ASP A 671 -4.58 -25.60 -9.18
C ASP A 671 -5.81 -26.08 -9.97
N ASP A 672 -6.18 -27.35 -9.86
CA ASP A 672 -7.36 -27.97 -10.47
C ASP A 672 -8.58 -28.08 -9.53
N MET A 673 -8.40 -27.83 -8.23
CA MET A 673 -9.44 -28.00 -7.20
C MET A 673 -10.46 -26.85 -7.08
N GLY A 674 -10.31 -25.78 -7.87
CA GLY A 674 -11.07 -24.54 -7.68
C GLY A 674 -12.59 -24.75 -7.60
N LYS A 675 -13.14 -25.53 -8.53
CA LYS A 675 -14.59 -25.81 -8.60
C LYS A 675 -15.11 -26.53 -7.36
N ASP A 676 -14.38 -27.52 -6.87
CA ASP A 676 -14.83 -28.34 -5.74
C ASP A 676 -14.78 -27.55 -4.43
N ILE A 677 -13.76 -26.71 -4.26
CA ILE A 677 -13.63 -25.82 -3.09
C ILE A 677 -14.77 -24.81 -3.06
N ILE A 678 -15.03 -24.13 -4.18
CA ILE A 678 -16.11 -23.14 -4.28
C ILE A 678 -17.47 -23.80 -4.11
N LYS A 679 -17.67 -24.99 -4.67
CA LYS A 679 -18.90 -25.76 -4.45
C LYS A 679 -19.10 -26.09 -2.97
N ALA A 680 -18.06 -26.53 -2.26
CA ALA A 680 -18.15 -26.80 -0.82
C ALA A 680 -18.49 -25.54 -0.01
N ALA A 681 -17.98 -24.36 -0.39
CA ALA A 681 -18.33 -23.08 0.24
C ALA A 681 -19.83 -22.73 0.10
N VAL A 682 -20.43 -23.07 -1.06
CA VAL A 682 -21.88 -22.91 -1.31
C VAL A 682 -22.67 -23.97 -0.53
N ASP A 683 -22.24 -25.23 -0.57
CA ASP A 683 -22.96 -26.38 0.02
C ASP A 683 -22.99 -26.33 1.57
N CYS A 684 -22.01 -25.67 2.21
CA CYS A 684 -22.05 -25.36 3.65
C CYS A 684 -22.72 -24.01 3.99
N CYS A 685 -23.21 -23.30 2.98
CA CYS A 685 -23.87 -21.99 3.07
C CYS A 685 -22.97 -20.84 3.56
N PHE A 686 -21.65 -20.98 3.56
CA PHE A 686 -20.74 -19.86 3.85
C PHE A 686 -20.91 -18.74 2.81
N PHE A 687 -20.99 -19.13 1.53
CA PHE A 687 -21.22 -18.23 0.40
C PHE A 687 -22.54 -18.58 -0.32
N PRO A 688 -23.70 -18.14 0.21
CA PRO A 688 -24.99 -18.43 -0.40
C PRO A 688 -25.11 -17.71 -1.75
N LEU A 689 -25.76 -18.35 -2.73
CA LEU A 689 -26.05 -17.75 -4.03
C LEU A 689 -27.45 -17.15 -4.03
N TYR A 690 -27.53 -15.82 -4.08
CA TYR A 690 -28.78 -15.09 -4.05
C TYR A 690 -28.68 -13.79 -4.88
N GLU A 691 -29.82 -13.15 -5.06
CA GLU A 691 -29.93 -11.81 -5.62
C GLU A 691 -30.97 -11.00 -4.86
N VAL A 692 -30.85 -9.68 -4.92
CA VAL A 692 -31.85 -8.73 -4.44
C VAL A 692 -32.26 -7.88 -5.61
N GLU A 693 -33.53 -7.99 -6.02
CA GLU A 693 -34.13 -7.20 -7.08
C GLU A 693 -35.09 -6.20 -6.44
N GLN A 694 -34.81 -4.90 -6.55
CA GLN A 694 -35.68 -3.86 -6.00
C GLN A 694 -36.05 -4.09 -4.52
N GLY A 695 -35.07 -4.51 -3.72
CA GLY A 695 -35.26 -4.83 -2.30
C GLY A 695 -35.81 -6.23 -2.00
N ILE A 696 -36.20 -7.01 -3.01
CA ILE A 696 -36.75 -8.36 -2.81
C ILE A 696 -35.65 -9.41 -2.95
N THR A 697 -35.38 -10.11 -1.85
CA THR A 697 -34.36 -11.16 -1.79
C THR A 697 -34.83 -12.47 -2.43
N THR A 698 -34.01 -13.06 -3.28
CA THR A 698 -34.25 -14.37 -3.90
C THR A 698 -33.01 -15.25 -3.78
N ILE A 699 -33.10 -16.34 -3.03
CA ILE A 699 -32.06 -17.39 -3.02
C ILE A 699 -32.18 -18.17 -4.33
N THR A 700 -31.15 -18.11 -5.18
CA THR A 700 -31.20 -18.74 -6.51
C THR A 700 -30.68 -20.17 -6.50
N ASN A 701 -29.94 -20.55 -5.45
CA ASN A 701 -29.54 -21.93 -5.17
C ASN A 701 -29.83 -22.27 -3.70
N MET A 702 -31.03 -22.81 -3.45
CA MET A 702 -31.44 -23.21 -2.10
C MET A 702 -30.78 -24.51 -1.69
N VAL A 703 -29.98 -24.47 -0.62
CA VAL A 703 -29.43 -25.67 0.01
C VAL A 703 -30.45 -26.18 1.03
N ALA A 704 -30.99 -27.37 0.78
CA ALA A 704 -31.95 -27.99 1.69
C ALA A 704 -31.28 -28.31 3.05
N ASP A 705 -32.03 -28.17 4.15
CA ASP A 705 -31.47 -28.30 5.51
C ASP A 705 -30.87 -29.70 5.77
N ASP A 706 -31.41 -30.75 5.13
CA ASP A 706 -30.90 -32.14 5.19
C ASP A 706 -29.63 -32.36 4.33
N LYS A 707 -29.33 -31.43 3.42
CA LYS A 707 -28.17 -31.50 2.51
C LYS A 707 -27.06 -30.51 2.87
N LYS A 708 -27.32 -29.59 3.78
CA LYS A 708 -26.34 -28.59 4.23
C LYS A 708 -25.14 -29.29 4.87
N GLN A 709 -23.96 -29.01 4.35
CA GLN A 709 -22.71 -29.56 4.88
C GLN A 709 -22.19 -28.71 6.05
N PRO A 710 -21.48 -29.32 7.02
CA PRO A 710 -20.76 -28.54 8.01
C PRO A 710 -19.59 -27.79 7.36
N VAL A 711 -19.19 -26.64 7.91
CA VAL A 711 -18.10 -25.81 7.38
C VAL A 711 -16.77 -26.57 7.32
N THR A 712 -16.59 -27.60 8.14
CA THR A 712 -15.41 -28.49 8.11
C THR A 712 -15.17 -29.13 6.75
N GLU A 713 -16.23 -29.44 5.99
CA GLU A 713 -16.12 -30.06 4.67
C GLU A 713 -15.45 -29.13 3.65
N TRP A 714 -15.66 -27.82 3.80
CA TRP A 714 -14.97 -26.80 3.01
C TRP A 714 -13.57 -26.50 3.57
N LEU A 715 -13.45 -26.28 4.88
CA LEU A 715 -12.18 -25.90 5.53
C LEU A 715 -11.09 -26.96 5.38
N LYS A 716 -11.42 -28.25 5.27
CA LYS A 716 -10.40 -29.32 5.10
C LYS A 716 -9.73 -29.31 3.73
N LEU A 717 -10.33 -28.65 2.74
CA LEU A 717 -9.83 -28.60 1.36
C LEU A 717 -8.66 -27.63 1.19
N MET A 718 -8.48 -26.66 2.11
CA MET A 718 -7.50 -25.58 1.98
C MET A 718 -6.39 -25.66 3.03
N GLY A 719 -5.14 -25.53 2.61
CA GLY A 719 -4.00 -25.51 3.55
C GLY A 719 -4.01 -24.29 4.49
N LYS A 720 -4.63 -23.18 4.10
CA LYS A 720 -4.75 -21.97 4.94
C LYS A 720 -5.72 -22.14 6.14
N THR A 721 -6.58 -23.16 6.13
CA THR A 721 -7.64 -23.37 7.13
C THR A 721 -7.55 -24.71 7.87
N LYS A 722 -6.76 -25.67 7.38
CA LYS A 722 -6.63 -27.02 7.98
C LYS A 722 -6.31 -27.02 9.48
N HIS A 723 -5.66 -25.98 10.01
CA HIS A 723 -5.39 -25.87 11.46
C HIS A 723 -6.67 -25.74 12.28
N LEU A 724 -7.73 -25.12 11.74
CA LEU A 724 -9.02 -24.90 12.43
C LEU A 724 -9.72 -26.20 12.81
N LEU A 725 -9.45 -27.30 12.09
CA LEU A 725 -9.98 -28.62 12.42
C LEU A 725 -9.51 -29.13 13.80
N LYS A 726 -8.52 -28.46 14.42
CA LYS A 726 -8.01 -28.75 15.77
C LYS A 726 -8.48 -27.74 16.83
N HIS A 727 -9.26 -26.72 16.45
CA HIS A 727 -9.73 -25.63 17.31
C HIS A 727 -11.25 -25.59 17.33
N GLN A 728 -11.85 -26.48 18.13
CA GLN A 728 -13.31 -26.68 18.16
C GLN A 728 -14.07 -25.41 18.56
N ASP A 729 -13.53 -24.61 19.47
CA ASP A 729 -14.16 -23.38 19.95
C ASP A 729 -14.32 -22.31 18.85
N ILE A 730 -13.33 -22.19 17.97
CA ILE A 730 -13.38 -21.28 16.81
C ILE A 730 -14.30 -21.85 15.74
N LEU A 731 -14.21 -23.16 15.51
CA LEU A 731 -15.04 -23.87 14.53
C LEU A 731 -16.52 -23.74 14.85
N ASP A 732 -16.92 -23.92 16.11
CA ASP A 732 -18.30 -23.80 16.56
C ASP A 732 -18.83 -22.37 16.38
N LYS A 733 -18.01 -21.36 16.72
CA LYS A 733 -18.34 -19.95 16.49
C LYS A 733 -18.52 -19.65 15.01
N PHE A 734 -17.62 -20.17 14.17
CA PHE A 734 -17.68 -19.95 12.72
C PHE A 734 -18.90 -20.63 12.09
N GLN A 735 -19.18 -21.88 12.45
CA GLN A 735 -20.38 -22.60 12.02
C GLN A 735 -21.65 -21.85 12.43
N ALA A 736 -21.73 -21.39 13.69
CA ALA A 736 -22.88 -20.64 14.18
C ALA A 736 -23.09 -19.32 13.42
N ASP A 737 -22.02 -18.60 13.07
CA ASP A 737 -22.12 -17.38 12.25
C ASP A 737 -22.70 -17.69 10.85
N VAL A 738 -22.17 -18.73 10.18
CA VAL A 738 -22.66 -19.19 8.87
C VAL A 738 -24.14 -19.60 8.94
N ASP A 739 -24.52 -20.34 9.98
CA ASP A 739 -25.90 -20.79 10.19
C ASP A 739 -26.86 -19.62 10.42
N ASN A 740 -26.46 -18.65 11.23
CA ASN A 740 -27.25 -17.45 11.50
C ASN A 740 -27.44 -16.58 10.25
N ARG A 741 -26.38 -16.38 9.47
CA ARG A 741 -26.46 -15.63 8.20
C ARG A 741 -27.37 -16.34 7.20
N TRP A 742 -27.28 -17.67 7.10
CA TRP A 742 -28.17 -18.47 6.25
C TRP A 742 -29.63 -18.38 6.68
N ALA A 743 -29.91 -18.50 7.98
CA ALA A 743 -31.27 -18.41 8.51
C ALA A 743 -31.92 -17.04 8.24
N ARG A 744 -31.16 -15.95 8.40
CA ARG A 744 -31.61 -14.60 8.04
C ARG A 744 -31.95 -14.50 6.56
N LEU A 745 -31.08 -15.03 5.70
CA LEU A 745 -31.30 -15.00 4.25
C LEU A 745 -32.54 -15.82 3.83
N LYS A 746 -32.80 -16.97 4.47
CA LYS A 746 -34.04 -17.74 4.25
C LYS A 746 -35.28 -16.92 4.63
N ALA A 747 -35.25 -16.25 5.78
CA ALA A 747 -36.35 -15.38 6.20
C ALA A 747 -36.59 -14.22 5.20
N MET A 748 -35.51 -13.60 4.69
CA MET A 748 -35.58 -12.58 3.64
C MET A 748 -36.11 -13.14 2.32
N HIS A 749 -35.76 -14.38 1.98
CA HIS A 749 -36.28 -15.03 0.77
C HIS A 749 -37.79 -15.33 0.86
N GLU A 750 -38.26 -15.72 2.03
CA GLU A 750 -39.66 -16.09 2.28
C GLU A 750 -40.57 -14.86 2.47
N SER A 751 -39.99 -13.70 2.78
CA SER A 751 -40.72 -12.47 3.08
C SER A 751 -40.35 -11.35 2.12
N PRO A 752 -41.29 -10.79 1.35
CA PRO A 752 -41.03 -9.63 0.50
C PRO A 752 -40.80 -8.32 1.29
N VAL A 753 -40.89 -8.35 2.62
CA VAL A 753 -40.75 -7.17 3.49
C VAL A 753 -39.36 -7.13 4.18
N LEU A 754 -38.68 -8.28 4.27
CA LEU A 754 -37.37 -8.43 4.90
C LEU A 754 -36.26 -8.38 3.85
#